data_AF-A0A089NP39-F1
#
_entry.id   AF-A0A089NP39-F1
#
_cell.length_a   1.000
_cell.length_b   1.000
_cell.length_c   1.000
_cell.angle_alpha   90.00
_cell.angle_beta   90.00
_cell.angle_gamma   90.00
#
_symmetry.space_group_name_H-M   'P 1'
#
loop_
_entity.id
_entity.type
_entity.pdbx_description
1 polymer ?
#
loop_
_entity_poly.entity_id
_entity_poly.type
_entity_poly.pdbx_seq_one_letter_code
_entity_poly.pdbx_strand_id
1 'polypeptide(L)'
;MRPTQTFIDLIRTVHRDNAPDVLAQIRTLAAEEREPVRRGALCRHLETLAFRLEGDERLGAAAETYDLIAALVPGPRARWTRAAATARLRDLCERGRFAEAEAYIAGLRADAEAPVLIQDGLATLLRLGWAYECRNQPEPCLHCYRLAYDLNGGDAGVTTEDGDRLSTKVKNLRRLLLDTLLEDGRFDAAIALHAATRHVTGSGPLEAYDIVSVQALAAAGGARVITVLPERRIAAPDLRFWEPPPALRSEAGSLDIPAQYLAFLEGARAFPRSNVVIAGGKLVYDLAAHPRRPDILLQDGLNPDQIMTAAFGATRALVEVPEAEHTIAAGLMMFGLQSRNYGHWFCEFVPRMLCYNDPRCPDGIPLCIDDHMPGAHAEILGLLDTRDRPVIALPPRPVAFGLLGMAPVPAFFPFDMKPGRPFYDTVWPADVFGAIRQQILDRARARGALSGRTDRRLFISRKAFTQRALVNEAEIAERLRPLGFEVIYPETLSFLEQVEAFHSAELVVGSSSSALSNALFCRPGCRILGLIHEELSFNFRGYASFIEAGGARILFLRGRTLPRPGVHAFHVSYTVDPGRVVAAVAALEAEVATGAPAGFSIAAADDRPIRVPDRGASRLQDKRTVGPARVDPDRLARVRTLAAGPHAGAEAGLCALEAVAYVAGEPHSDEPACASPSIAAFVRTWSDRLPQDARDALILPLVPRLVGTRGSEALERRRVALVADWLIRTHLPAWFRLAKLNVEGDELADLPEVEDVAQLVSLCDHLKRARKRAAVANLTLRQTGSAVRGAAWDAAHQAAWGAVRDALEAAGPSVLAAGWDAAYAAAYAAARACGKAPLEPTRQALQRSALALVERMIEARERDPADPGRRPEDALPAPTPIQDGAECRP
;
A
#
# COMPACT_ATOMS: atom_id res chain seq x y z
N MET A 1 -65.86 14.32 3.30
CA MET A 1 -65.75 15.74 3.69
C MET A 1 -64.36 16.26 3.35
N ARG A 2 -64.27 17.48 2.83
CA ARG A 2 -62.98 18.13 2.52
C ARG A 2 -62.38 18.74 3.81
N PRO A 3 -61.05 18.81 3.95
CA PRO A 3 -60.42 19.61 5.01
C PRO A 3 -60.90 21.07 4.97
N THR A 4 -60.73 21.80 6.07
CA THR A 4 -61.05 23.24 6.11
C THR A 4 -60.23 23.98 5.06
N GLN A 5 -60.82 25.03 4.47
CA GLN A 5 -60.13 25.85 3.46
C GLN A 5 -58.82 26.43 4.03
N THR A 6 -58.86 26.87 5.29
CA THR A 6 -57.69 27.31 6.07
C THR A 6 -56.57 26.27 6.10
N PHE A 7 -56.88 24.98 6.29
CA PHE A 7 -55.88 23.92 6.29
C PHE A 7 -55.26 23.72 4.90
N ILE A 8 -56.07 23.70 3.84
CA ILE A 8 -55.58 23.57 2.45
C ILE A 8 -54.69 24.76 2.07
N ASP A 9 -55.08 25.97 2.46
CA ASP A 9 -54.30 27.18 2.18
C ASP A 9 -52.95 27.14 2.91
N LEU A 10 -52.93 26.73 4.18
CA LEU A 10 -51.68 26.52 4.93
C LEU A 10 -50.76 25.51 4.22
N ILE A 11 -51.26 24.32 3.86
CA ILE A 11 -50.49 23.29 3.14
C ILE A 11 -49.86 23.83 1.85
N ARG A 12 -50.60 24.67 1.10
CA ARG A 12 -50.13 25.29 -0.15
C ARG A 12 -49.06 26.36 0.08
N THR A 13 -49.15 27.07 1.20
CA THR A 13 -48.21 28.16 1.55
C THR A 13 -46.93 27.66 2.20
N VAL A 14 -46.88 26.41 2.68
CA VAL A 14 -45.62 25.84 3.20
C VAL A 14 -44.58 25.88 2.09
N HIS A 15 -43.45 26.47 2.39
CA HIS A 15 -42.27 26.49 1.54
C HIS A 15 -41.03 26.53 2.43
N ARG A 16 -39.87 26.50 1.78
CA ARG A 16 -38.56 26.33 2.40
C ARG A 16 -38.27 27.30 3.57
N ASP A 17 -38.83 28.51 3.55
CA ASP A 17 -38.50 29.61 4.49
C ASP A 17 -39.54 29.82 5.61
N ASN A 18 -40.70 29.17 5.56
CA ASN A 18 -41.78 29.32 6.56
C ASN A 18 -42.25 27.96 7.15
N ALA A 19 -41.61 26.86 6.76
CA ALA A 19 -42.06 25.53 7.13
C ALA A 19 -42.24 25.33 8.65
N PRO A 20 -41.34 25.77 9.55
CA PRO A 20 -41.54 25.58 10.99
C PRO A 20 -42.81 26.27 11.51
N ASP A 21 -43.02 27.54 11.15
CA ASP A 21 -44.15 28.34 11.65
C ASP A 21 -45.49 27.84 11.10
N VAL A 22 -45.52 27.47 9.83
CA VAL A 22 -46.74 26.96 9.19
C VAL A 22 -47.04 25.54 9.67
N LEU A 23 -46.02 24.70 9.93
CA LEU A 23 -46.22 23.36 10.51
C LEU A 23 -46.76 23.42 11.93
N ALA A 24 -46.37 24.41 12.74
CA ALA A 24 -46.95 24.63 14.05
C ALA A 24 -48.45 24.94 13.97
N GLN A 25 -48.87 25.79 13.03
CA GLN A 25 -50.29 26.10 12.79
C GLN A 25 -51.06 24.87 12.28
N ILE A 26 -50.49 24.12 11.35
CA ILE A 26 -51.04 22.87 10.83
C ILE A 26 -51.23 21.85 11.96
N ARG A 27 -50.27 21.74 12.90
CA ARG A 27 -50.33 20.84 14.05
C ARG A 27 -51.50 21.19 14.96
N THR A 28 -51.70 22.47 15.28
CA THR A 28 -52.83 22.94 16.10
C THR A 28 -54.15 22.58 15.44
N LEU A 29 -54.34 22.91 14.16
CA LEU A 29 -55.57 22.61 13.42
C LEU A 29 -55.84 21.11 13.31
N ALA A 30 -54.79 20.30 13.13
CA ALA A 30 -54.94 18.86 13.03
C ALA A 30 -55.29 18.21 14.39
N ALA A 31 -54.83 18.77 15.51
CA ALA A 31 -55.16 18.30 16.85
C ALA A 31 -56.63 18.57 17.25
N GLU A 32 -57.22 19.64 16.74
CA GLU A 32 -58.62 20.03 16.99
C GLU A 32 -59.64 19.14 16.25
N GLU A 33 -59.26 18.55 15.12
CA GLU A 33 -60.14 17.71 14.31
C GLU A 33 -60.36 16.33 14.98
N ARG A 34 -61.62 15.99 15.27
CA ARG A 34 -62.02 14.74 15.93
C ARG A 34 -62.70 13.74 14.99
N GLU A 35 -63.12 14.16 13.79
CA GLU A 35 -63.86 13.31 12.86
C GLU A 35 -62.94 12.36 12.07
N PRO A 36 -63.14 11.03 12.13
CA PRO A 36 -62.25 10.05 11.48
C PRO A 36 -62.08 10.22 9.97
N VAL A 37 -63.17 10.57 9.25
CA VAL A 37 -63.15 10.73 7.79
C VAL A 37 -62.34 11.96 7.39
N ARG A 38 -62.46 13.07 8.13
CA ARG A 38 -61.65 14.27 7.90
C ARG A 38 -60.19 14.07 8.28
N ARG A 39 -59.89 13.37 9.38
CA ARG A 39 -58.50 12.97 9.71
C ARG A 39 -57.84 12.18 8.58
N GLY A 40 -58.57 11.24 7.95
CA GLY A 40 -58.06 10.53 6.77
C GLY A 40 -57.77 11.42 5.56
N ALA A 41 -58.55 12.50 5.38
CA ALA A 41 -58.26 13.52 4.35
C ALA A 41 -57.04 14.38 4.71
N LEU A 42 -56.90 14.82 5.96
CA LEU A 42 -55.73 15.54 6.46
C LEU A 42 -54.45 14.73 6.22
N CYS A 43 -54.47 13.43 6.51
CA CYS A 43 -53.33 12.54 6.32
C CYS A 43 -52.83 12.51 4.87
N ARG A 44 -53.72 12.41 3.87
CA ARG A 44 -53.28 12.43 2.45
C ARG A 44 -52.61 13.74 2.04
N HIS A 45 -53.09 14.86 2.57
CA HIS A 45 -52.49 16.17 2.30
C HIS A 45 -51.15 16.32 3.01
N LEU A 46 -51.04 15.86 4.26
CA LEU A 46 -49.78 15.85 5.01
C LEU A 46 -48.75 14.90 4.39
N GLU A 47 -49.16 13.74 3.88
CA GLU A 47 -48.27 12.82 3.13
C GLU A 47 -47.70 13.50 1.89
N THR A 48 -48.55 14.19 1.14
CA THR A 48 -48.13 14.97 -0.03
C THR A 48 -47.15 16.08 0.37
N LEU A 49 -47.42 16.75 1.49
CA LEU A 49 -46.54 17.78 2.03
C LEU A 49 -45.18 17.19 2.46
N ALA A 50 -45.17 16.09 3.20
CA ALA A 50 -43.95 15.44 3.67
C ALA A 50 -43.08 14.96 2.50
N PHE A 51 -43.69 14.34 1.48
CA PHE A 51 -43.00 13.95 0.25
C PHE A 51 -42.37 15.15 -0.48
N ARG A 52 -43.09 16.26 -0.59
CA ARG A 52 -42.54 17.49 -1.18
C ARG A 52 -41.39 18.06 -0.36
N LEU A 53 -41.53 18.11 0.97
CA LEU A 53 -40.48 18.59 1.87
C LEU A 53 -39.23 17.72 1.81
N GLU A 54 -39.35 16.40 1.64
CA GLU A 54 -38.20 15.53 1.35
C GLU A 54 -37.53 15.87 0.02
N GLY A 55 -38.32 16.09 -1.04
CA GLY A 55 -37.82 16.47 -2.37
C GLY A 55 -37.11 17.83 -2.37
N ASP A 56 -37.53 18.74 -1.50
CA ASP A 56 -36.92 20.07 -1.29
C ASP A 56 -35.75 20.06 -0.27
N GLU A 57 -35.27 18.87 0.14
CA GLU A 57 -34.21 18.67 1.13
C GLU A 57 -34.49 19.33 2.51
N ARG A 58 -35.78 19.47 2.86
CA ARG A 58 -36.25 19.95 4.17
C ARG A 58 -36.59 18.79 5.11
N LEU A 59 -35.60 17.92 5.33
CA LEU A 59 -35.77 16.63 6.00
C LEU A 59 -36.29 16.74 7.45
N GLY A 60 -35.86 17.74 8.23
CA GLY A 60 -36.41 17.95 9.58
C GLY A 60 -37.91 18.27 9.59
N ALA A 61 -38.35 19.16 8.69
CA ALA A 61 -39.75 19.51 8.52
C ALA A 61 -40.58 18.32 7.99
N ALA A 62 -40.00 17.52 7.08
CA ALA A 62 -40.62 16.28 6.63
C ALA A 62 -40.81 15.28 7.79
N ALA A 63 -39.79 15.11 8.64
CA ALA A 63 -39.86 14.24 9.80
C ALA A 63 -40.96 14.66 10.79
N GLU A 64 -41.08 15.96 11.08
CA GLU A 64 -42.16 16.50 11.91
C GLU A 64 -43.55 16.28 11.28
N THR A 65 -43.65 16.40 9.96
CA THR A 65 -44.89 16.15 9.24
C THR A 65 -45.30 14.68 9.36
N TYR A 66 -44.34 13.75 9.26
CA TYR A 66 -44.61 12.32 9.45
C TYR A 66 -45.01 11.95 10.88
N ASP A 67 -44.39 12.55 11.89
CA ASP A 67 -44.80 12.38 13.28
C ASP A 67 -46.24 12.87 13.50
N LEU A 68 -46.59 14.01 12.90
CA LEU A 68 -47.95 14.53 12.95
C LEU A 68 -48.94 13.54 12.31
N ILE A 69 -48.62 12.97 11.15
CA ILE A 69 -49.46 11.95 10.52
C ILE A 69 -49.61 10.72 11.42
N ALA A 70 -48.51 10.24 12.01
CA ALA A 70 -48.51 9.09 12.92
C ALA A 70 -49.41 9.32 14.15
N ALA A 71 -49.46 10.55 14.68
CA ALA A 71 -50.31 10.92 15.81
C ALA A 71 -51.81 10.98 15.45
N LEU A 72 -52.16 11.29 14.19
CA LEU A 72 -53.55 11.51 13.76
C LEU A 72 -54.32 10.22 13.43
N VAL A 73 -53.62 9.12 13.11
CA VAL A 73 -54.26 7.87 12.64
C VAL A 73 -54.25 6.79 13.74
N PRO A 74 -55.37 6.08 13.99
CA PRO A 74 -55.40 4.91 14.89
C PRO A 74 -54.89 3.58 14.26
N GLY A 75 -54.62 3.56 12.95
CA GLY A 75 -54.25 2.39 12.13
C GLY A 75 -52.74 2.12 12.06
N PRO A 76 -52.20 1.45 11.01
CA PRO A 76 -50.79 1.03 10.98
C PRO A 76 -49.82 2.24 10.88
N ARG A 77 -49.46 2.79 12.04
CA ARG A 77 -48.55 3.93 12.24
C ARG A 77 -47.10 3.66 11.81
N ALA A 78 -46.75 2.38 11.66
CA ALA A 78 -45.40 1.93 11.41
C ALA A 78 -44.76 2.63 10.21
N ARG A 79 -45.48 2.80 9.09
CA ARG A 79 -44.89 3.40 7.88
C ARG A 79 -44.41 4.85 8.08
N TRP A 80 -45.20 5.67 8.78
CA TRP A 80 -44.86 7.08 8.97
C TRP A 80 -43.86 7.26 10.09
N THR A 81 -43.93 6.43 11.13
CA THR A 81 -42.92 6.42 12.21
C THR A 81 -41.55 6.06 11.65
N ARG A 82 -41.48 5.08 10.72
CA ARG A 82 -40.27 4.71 9.98
C ARG A 82 -39.75 5.85 9.09
N ALA A 83 -40.65 6.50 8.35
CA ALA A 83 -40.31 7.66 7.50
C ALA A 83 -39.80 8.85 8.33
N ALA A 84 -40.46 9.16 9.45
CA ALA A 84 -40.05 10.20 10.40
C ALA A 84 -38.65 9.91 10.95
N ALA A 85 -38.40 8.69 11.43
CA ALA A 85 -37.10 8.31 11.97
C ALA A 85 -35.99 8.40 10.93
N THR A 86 -36.26 7.94 9.69
CA THR A 86 -35.31 8.02 8.58
C THR A 86 -35.00 9.48 8.21
N ALA A 87 -36.02 10.30 7.99
CA ALA A 87 -35.86 11.71 7.62
C ALA A 87 -35.14 12.51 8.72
N ARG A 88 -35.46 12.25 9.99
CA ARG A 88 -34.80 12.88 11.14
C ARG A 88 -33.32 12.55 11.24
N LEU A 89 -32.96 11.27 11.15
CA LEU A 89 -31.55 10.86 11.20
C LEU A 89 -30.76 11.46 10.04
N ARG A 90 -31.34 11.49 8.83
CA ARG A 90 -30.72 12.17 7.69
C ARG A 90 -30.54 13.66 7.94
N ASP A 91 -31.57 14.38 8.39
CA ASP A 91 -31.47 15.83 8.68
C ASP A 91 -30.36 16.14 9.69
N LEU A 92 -30.33 15.40 10.81
CA LEU A 92 -29.36 15.62 11.87
C LEU A 92 -27.94 15.35 11.38
N CYS A 93 -27.70 14.23 10.69
CA CYS A 93 -26.38 13.89 10.18
C CYS A 93 -25.93 14.82 9.03
N GLU A 94 -26.80 15.11 8.06
CA GLU A 94 -26.48 15.97 6.91
C GLU A 94 -26.17 17.42 7.35
N ARG A 95 -26.74 17.88 8.47
CA ARG A 95 -26.45 19.19 9.10
C ARG A 95 -25.34 19.15 10.14
N GLY A 96 -24.70 17.99 10.37
CA GLY A 96 -23.62 17.84 11.36
C GLY A 96 -24.06 17.91 12.83
N ARG A 97 -25.37 17.77 13.12
CA ARG A 97 -25.95 17.80 14.48
C ARG A 97 -25.83 16.43 15.17
N PHE A 98 -24.61 15.88 15.23
CA PHE A 98 -24.37 14.50 15.70
C PHE A 98 -24.71 14.25 17.17
N ALA A 99 -24.58 15.24 18.04
CA ALA A 99 -24.97 15.12 19.45
C ALA A 99 -26.49 14.90 19.61
N GLU A 100 -27.30 15.54 18.75
CA GLU A 100 -28.74 15.34 18.75
C GLU A 100 -29.14 14.01 18.11
N ALA A 101 -28.39 13.56 17.09
CA ALA A 101 -28.56 12.22 16.52
C ALA A 101 -28.24 11.15 17.57
N GLU A 102 -27.23 11.35 18.41
CA GLU A 102 -26.85 10.47 19.52
C GLU A 102 -27.97 10.35 20.56
N ALA A 103 -28.51 11.48 21.01
CA ALA A 103 -29.65 11.50 21.92
C ALA A 103 -30.89 10.81 21.31
N TYR A 104 -31.12 10.99 20.01
CA TYR A 104 -32.23 10.37 19.29
C TYR A 104 -32.09 8.85 19.21
N ILE A 105 -30.92 8.31 18.83
CA ILE A 105 -30.72 6.85 18.76
C ILE A 105 -30.76 6.20 20.15
N ALA A 106 -30.31 6.89 21.19
CA ALA A 106 -30.44 6.41 22.57
C ALA A 106 -31.92 6.26 22.97
N GLY A 107 -32.76 7.23 22.58
CA GLY A 107 -34.21 7.15 22.72
C GLY A 107 -34.82 5.96 21.98
N LEU A 108 -34.41 5.73 20.71
CA LEU A 108 -34.87 4.58 19.93
C LEU A 108 -34.48 3.23 20.57
N ARG A 109 -33.31 3.14 21.20
CA ARG A 109 -32.87 1.92 21.89
C ARG A 109 -33.60 1.66 23.21
N ALA A 110 -34.03 2.71 23.89
CA ALA A 110 -34.78 2.58 25.14
C ALA A 110 -36.24 2.16 24.92
N ASP A 111 -36.76 2.31 23.69
CA ASP A 111 -38.13 1.96 23.33
C ASP A 111 -38.25 0.47 22.93
N ALA A 112 -39.03 -0.29 23.69
CA ALA A 112 -39.24 -1.72 23.47
C ALA A 112 -39.97 -2.05 22.15
N GLU A 113 -40.68 -1.08 21.55
CA GLU A 113 -41.45 -1.24 20.30
C GLU A 113 -40.65 -0.81 19.04
N ALA A 114 -39.37 -0.41 19.21
CA ALA A 114 -38.53 0.14 18.14
C ALA A 114 -37.69 -0.83 17.27
N PRO A 115 -37.75 -2.19 17.32
CA PRO A 115 -36.84 -3.04 16.51
C PRO A 115 -36.80 -2.72 15.01
N VAL A 116 -37.95 -2.38 14.41
CA VAL A 116 -38.02 -2.00 13.00
C VAL A 116 -37.40 -0.61 12.75
N LEU A 117 -37.56 0.32 13.70
CA LEU A 117 -36.95 1.66 13.62
C LEU A 117 -35.43 1.60 13.80
N ILE A 118 -34.94 0.68 14.62
CA ILE A 118 -33.51 0.38 14.76
C ILE A 118 -32.97 -0.09 13.41
N GLN A 119 -33.62 -1.05 12.75
CA GLN A 119 -33.19 -1.55 11.43
C GLN A 119 -33.15 -0.45 10.36
N ASP A 120 -34.18 0.41 10.28
CA ASP A 120 -34.19 1.51 9.33
C ASP A 120 -33.16 2.59 9.66
N GLY A 121 -32.97 2.88 10.94
CA GLY A 121 -31.95 3.80 11.42
C GLY A 121 -30.54 3.32 11.06
N LEU A 122 -30.28 2.02 11.25
CA LEU A 122 -29.03 1.38 10.82
C LEU A 122 -28.81 1.50 9.32
N ALA A 123 -29.80 1.13 8.50
CA ALA A 123 -29.71 1.24 7.05
C ALA A 123 -29.50 2.71 6.59
N THR A 124 -30.01 3.68 7.34
CA THR A 124 -29.84 5.11 7.06
C THR A 124 -28.42 5.57 7.38
N LEU A 125 -27.93 5.26 8.59
CA LEU A 125 -26.59 5.63 9.04
C LEU A 125 -25.49 4.98 8.20
N LEU A 126 -25.66 3.70 7.80
CA LEU A 126 -24.73 3.00 6.92
C LEU A 126 -24.62 3.68 5.55
N ARG A 127 -25.75 4.04 4.95
CA ARG A 127 -25.79 4.74 3.65
C ARG A 127 -25.17 6.13 3.72
N LEU A 128 -25.42 6.87 4.80
CA LEU A 128 -24.80 8.18 5.03
C LEU A 128 -23.30 8.06 5.23
N GLY A 129 -22.85 7.11 6.07
CA GLY A 129 -21.43 6.82 6.29
C GLY A 129 -20.73 6.51 4.96
N TRP A 130 -21.29 5.61 4.16
CA TRP A 130 -20.76 5.27 2.84
C TRP A 130 -20.72 6.47 1.88
N ALA A 131 -21.76 7.31 1.89
CA ALA A 131 -21.79 8.51 1.06
C ALA A 131 -20.69 9.53 1.47
N TYR A 132 -20.45 9.69 2.77
CA TYR A 132 -19.35 10.53 3.27
C TYR A 132 -17.98 9.96 2.94
N GLU A 133 -17.81 8.64 3.05
CA GLU A 133 -16.60 7.93 2.67
C GLU A 133 -16.28 8.13 1.18
N CYS A 134 -17.27 7.95 0.30
CA CYS A 134 -17.14 8.18 -1.14
C CYS A 134 -16.81 9.65 -1.50
N ARG A 135 -17.08 10.60 -0.61
CA ARG A 135 -16.76 12.04 -0.75
C ARG A 135 -15.47 12.44 -0.03
N ASN A 136 -14.75 11.48 0.57
CA ASN A 136 -13.56 11.71 1.38
C ASN A 136 -13.81 12.69 2.55
N GLN A 137 -14.92 12.50 3.26
CA GLN A 137 -15.30 13.30 4.44
C GLN A 137 -15.21 12.43 5.70
N PRO A 138 -14.00 12.27 6.31
CA PRO A 138 -13.76 11.26 7.34
C PRO A 138 -14.46 11.52 8.67
N GLU A 139 -14.62 12.79 9.08
CA GLU A 139 -15.29 13.17 10.34
C GLU A 139 -16.79 12.81 10.36
N PRO A 140 -17.62 13.28 9.41
CA PRO A 140 -19.04 12.89 9.38
C PRO A 140 -19.23 11.39 9.10
N CYS A 141 -18.31 10.77 8.35
CA CYS A 141 -18.28 9.32 8.15
C CYS A 141 -18.11 8.56 9.47
N LEU A 142 -17.10 8.95 10.28
CA LEU A 142 -16.84 8.37 11.60
C LEU A 142 -18.08 8.46 12.50
N HIS A 143 -18.71 9.63 12.57
CA HIS A 143 -19.90 9.81 13.38
C HIS A 143 -21.06 8.91 12.94
N CYS A 144 -21.30 8.75 11.63
CA CYS A 144 -22.35 7.86 11.12
C CYS A 144 -22.11 6.40 11.50
N TYR A 145 -20.89 5.88 11.29
CA TYR A 145 -20.58 4.49 11.65
C TYR A 145 -20.55 4.25 13.16
N ARG A 146 -20.09 5.23 13.96
CA ARG A 146 -20.18 5.19 15.42
C ARG A 146 -21.64 5.13 15.87
N LEU A 147 -22.49 6.04 15.37
CA LEU A 147 -23.92 6.05 15.69
C LEU A 147 -24.60 4.73 15.26
N ALA A 148 -24.20 4.14 14.14
CA ALA A 148 -24.71 2.83 13.72
C ALA A 148 -24.28 1.72 14.70
N TYR A 149 -23.04 1.74 15.16
CA TYR A 149 -22.53 0.80 16.17
C TYR A 149 -23.31 0.95 17.48
N ASP A 150 -23.51 2.18 17.93
CA ASP A 150 -24.25 2.53 19.13
C ASP A 150 -25.75 2.22 19.00
N LEU A 151 -26.35 2.31 17.81
CA LEU A 151 -27.75 1.94 17.58
C LEU A 151 -27.93 0.42 17.57
N ASN A 152 -26.98 -0.33 16.99
CA ASN A 152 -27.00 -1.79 16.93
C ASN A 152 -26.64 -2.46 18.26
N GLY A 153 -25.80 -1.78 19.07
CA GLY A 153 -25.21 -2.37 20.28
C GLY A 153 -23.99 -3.25 20.01
N GLY A 154 -23.25 -2.97 18.93
CA GLY A 154 -22.05 -3.70 18.56
C GLY A 154 -21.94 -4.00 17.06
N ASP A 155 -21.03 -4.90 16.70
CA ASP A 155 -20.82 -5.34 15.30
C ASP A 155 -21.77 -6.44 14.84
N ALA A 156 -22.55 -7.03 15.75
CA ALA A 156 -23.29 -8.26 15.46
C ALA A 156 -24.27 -8.09 14.28
N GLY A 157 -24.07 -8.87 13.21
CA GLY A 157 -24.97 -8.93 12.05
C GLY A 157 -24.93 -7.72 11.12
N VAL A 158 -23.98 -6.80 11.29
CA VAL A 158 -23.90 -5.56 10.50
C VAL A 158 -22.48 -5.36 9.95
N THR A 159 -22.40 -5.02 8.67
CA THR A 159 -21.16 -4.63 7.99
C THR A 159 -21.39 -3.35 7.18
N THR A 160 -20.33 -2.63 6.87
CA THR A 160 -20.36 -1.54 5.89
C THR A 160 -20.53 -2.08 4.47
N GLU A 161 -20.81 -1.17 3.52
CA GLU A 161 -21.05 -1.50 2.10
C GLU A 161 -19.86 -2.23 1.44
N ASP A 162 -18.64 -2.01 1.94
CA ASP A 162 -17.42 -2.68 1.51
C ASP A 162 -17.02 -3.90 2.35
N GLY A 163 -17.88 -4.32 3.29
CA GLY A 163 -17.75 -5.58 4.02
C GLY A 163 -16.97 -5.52 5.34
N ASP A 164 -16.57 -4.34 5.79
CA ASP A 164 -15.90 -4.18 7.09
C ASP A 164 -16.87 -4.16 8.27
N ARG A 165 -16.37 -4.51 9.45
CA ARG A 165 -17.09 -4.29 10.72
C ARG A 165 -17.13 -2.80 11.05
N LEU A 166 -18.18 -2.37 11.74
CA LEU A 166 -18.34 -0.97 12.18
C LEU A 166 -17.20 -0.55 13.11
N SER A 167 -16.83 -1.40 14.08
CA SER A 167 -15.71 -1.12 15.00
C SER A 167 -14.38 -0.92 14.27
N THR A 168 -14.11 -1.72 13.23
CA THR A 168 -12.92 -1.58 12.37
C THR A 168 -12.92 -0.23 11.65
N LYS A 169 -14.06 0.15 11.05
CA LYS A 169 -14.21 1.44 10.35
C LYS A 169 -14.03 2.63 11.28
N VAL A 170 -14.69 2.60 12.44
CA VAL A 170 -14.56 3.63 13.48
C VAL A 170 -13.11 3.74 13.94
N LYS A 171 -12.42 2.62 14.21
CA LYS A 171 -11.00 2.60 14.59
C LYS A 171 -10.12 3.27 13.53
N ASN A 172 -10.29 2.90 12.26
CA ASN A 172 -9.45 3.40 11.16
C ASN A 172 -9.69 4.89 10.88
N LEU A 173 -10.95 5.32 10.83
CA LEU A 173 -11.32 6.72 10.63
C LEU A 173 -10.89 7.61 11.81
N ARG A 174 -11.06 7.11 13.04
CA ARG A 174 -10.53 7.79 14.24
C ARG A 174 -9.03 8.01 14.12
N ARG A 175 -8.27 6.99 13.70
CA ARG A 175 -6.81 7.12 13.55
C ARG A 175 -6.44 8.19 12.53
N LEU A 176 -7.09 8.17 11.36
CA LEU A 176 -6.87 9.18 10.31
C LEU A 176 -7.10 10.61 10.84
N LEU A 177 -8.19 10.83 11.56
CA LEU A 177 -8.53 12.13 12.15
C LEU A 177 -7.59 12.52 13.29
N LEU A 178 -7.16 11.57 14.13
CA LEU A 178 -6.15 11.81 15.15
C LEU A 178 -4.84 12.30 14.52
N ASP A 179 -4.37 11.63 13.46
CA ASP A 179 -3.14 12.03 12.77
C ASP A 179 -3.23 13.47 12.25
N THR A 180 -4.36 13.84 11.61
CA THR A 180 -4.59 15.23 11.16
C THR A 180 -4.60 16.24 12.31
N LEU A 181 -5.35 15.96 13.39
CA LEU A 181 -5.45 16.86 14.53
C LEU A 181 -4.09 17.06 15.23
N LEU A 182 -3.26 16.02 15.29
CA LEU A 182 -1.94 16.08 15.92
C LEU A 182 -0.93 16.83 15.05
N GLU A 183 -1.02 16.73 13.72
CA GLU A 183 -0.24 17.55 12.80
C GLU A 183 -0.59 19.04 12.94
N ASP A 184 -1.86 19.36 13.15
CA ASP A 184 -2.34 20.73 13.42
C ASP A 184 -2.09 21.21 14.87
N GLY A 185 -1.54 20.35 15.74
CA GLY A 185 -1.30 20.67 17.15
C GLY A 185 -2.57 20.76 18.02
N ARG A 186 -3.71 20.24 17.55
CA ARG A 186 -5.02 20.28 18.22
C ARG A 186 -5.23 19.09 19.17
N PHE A 187 -4.39 18.98 20.20
CA PHE A 187 -4.39 17.85 21.14
C PHE A 187 -5.72 17.68 21.90
N ASP A 188 -6.35 18.77 22.35
CA ASP A 188 -7.62 18.67 23.10
C ASP A 188 -8.77 18.12 22.23
N ALA A 189 -8.80 18.51 20.95
CA ALA A 189 -9.76 17.96 19.99
C ALA A 189 -9.50 16.48 19.72
N ALA A 190 -8.23 16.07 19.66
CA ALA A 190 -7.85 14.67 19.50
C ALA A 190 -8.23 13.83 20.73
N ILE A 191 -8.06 14.35 21.95
CA ILE A 191 -8.52 13.71 23.19
C ILE A 191 -10.06 13.58 23.19
N ALA A 192 -10.78 14.64 22.81
CA ALA A 192 -12.24 14.62 22.74
C ALA A 192 -12.76 13.59 21.70
N LEU A 193 -12.13 13.54 20.53
CA LEU A 193 -12.41 12.55 19.48
C LEU A 193 -12.21 11.12 19.99
N HIS A 194 -11.10 10.86 20.68
CA HIS A 194 -10.84 9.55 21.29
C HIS A 194 -11.86 9.22 22.38
N ALA A 195 -12.16 10.16 23.27
CA ALA A 195 -13.15 9.98 24.32
C ALA A 195 -14.54 9.62 23.76
N ALA A 196 -14.94 10.23 22.64
CA ALA A 196 -16.22 9.97 21.98
C ALA A 196 -16.30 8.61 21.24
N THR A 197 -15.19 7.88 21.12
CA THR A 197 -15.11 6.65 20.30
C THR A 197 -14.41 5.47 21.00
N ARG A 198 -13.76 5.69 22.15
CA ARG A 198 -12.97 4.67 22.86
C ARG A 198 -13.78 3.47 23.34
N HIS A 199 -15.08 3.63 23.60
CA HIS A 199 -15.97 2.53 23.97
C HIS A 199 -16.17 1.52 22.84
N VAL A 200 -16.11 1.97 21.58
CA VAL A 200 -16.21 1.10 20.39
C VAL A 200 -15.01 0.14 20.31
N THR A 201 -13.83 0.59 20.77
CA THR A 201 -12.58 -0.18 20.71
C THR A 201 -12.14 -0.77 22.05
N GLY A 202 -12.88 -0.50 23.14
CA GLY A 202 -12.49 -0.88 24.49
C GLY A 202 -11.18 -0.23 24.99
N SER A 203 -10.80 0.91 24.43
CA SER A 203 -9.53 1.58 24.75
C SER A 203 -9.61 2.37 26.06
N GLY A 204 -8.50 2.50 26.78
CA GLY A 204 -8.28 3.39 27.92
C GLY A 204 -8.34 4.89 27.56
N PRO A 205 -8.23 5.80 28.54
CA PRO A 205 -8.10 7.24 28.28
C PRO A 205 -6.75 7.57 27.62
N LEU A 206 -6.72 8.62 26.79
CA LEU A 206 -5.48 9.20 26.27
C LEU A 206 -5.05 10.37 27.15
N GLU A 207 -3.77 10.44 27.45
CA GLU A 207 -3.13 11.59 28.08
C GLU A 207 -2.07 12.20 27.15
N ALA A 208 -1.90 13.51 27.23
CA ALA A 208 -0.98 14.26 26.38
C ALA A 208 0.33 14.58 27.13
N TYR A 209 1.44 14.05 26.62
CA TYR A 209 2.76 14.21 27.20
C TYR A 209 3.67 15.01 26.29
N ASP A 210 4.44 15.95 26.85
CA ASP A 210 5.52 16.58 26.10
C ASP A 210 6.63 15.56 25.84
N ILE A 211 7.11 15.52 24.60
CA ILE A 211 8.17 14.62 24.15
C ILE A 211 9.51 15.24 24.51
N VAL A 212 10.36 14.48 25.20
CA VAL A 212 11.70 14.90 25.61
C VAL A 212 12.72 13.80 25.32
N SER A 213 13.97 14.22 25.05
CA SER A 213 15.10 13.30 25.13
C SER A 213 15.46 13.02 26.58
N VAL A 214 16.17 11.93 26.81
CA VAL A 214 16.70 11.59 28.14
C VAL A 214 17.60 12.71 28.69
N GLN A 215 18.42 13.33 27.83
CA GLN A 215 19.31 14.43 28.20
C GLN A 215 18.52 15.68 28.59
N ALA A 216 17.45 16.01 27.86
CA ALA A 216 16.59 17.14 28.20
C ALA A 216 15.87 16.92 29.54
N LEU A 217 15.40 15.70 29.79
CA LEU A 217 14.82 15.34 31.09
C LEU A 217 15.85 15.46 32.22
N ALA A 218 17.08 15.00 32.00
CA ALA A 218 18.17 15.10 32.97
C ALA A 218 18.56 16.55 33.28
N ALA A 219 18.62 17.41 32.26
CA ALA A 219 18.87 18.85 32.44
C ALA A 219 17.78 19.53 33.29
N ALA A 220 16.55 19.01 33.25
CA ALA A 220 15.44 19.45 34.10
C ALA A 220 15.43 18.76 35.50
N GLY A 221 16.42 17.94 35.82
CA GLY A 221 16.52 17.21 37.09
C GLY A 221 15.65 15.95 37.19
N GLY A 222 15.00 15.52 36.10
CA GLY A 222 14.10 14.37 36.08
C GLY A 222 14.78 13.01 35.80
N ALA A 223 16.09 13.01 35.53
CA ALA A 223 16.88 11.80 35.31
C ALA A 223 18.35 12.02 35.68
N ARG A 224 19.03 10.97 36.11
CA ARG A 224 20.50 10.98 36.28
C ARG A 224 21.15 10.36 35.05
N VAL A 225 21.99 11.12 34.36
CA VAL A 225 22.68 10.66 33.13
C VAL A 225 24.19 10.65 33.33
N ILE A 226 24.83 9.58 32.86
CA ILE A 226 26.28 9.41 32.80
C ILE A 226 26.67 9.20 31.35
N THR A 227 27.52 10.07 30.81
CA THR A 227 28.11 9.88 29.48
C THR A 227 29.19 8.79 29.54
N VAL A 228 28.98 7.72 28.78
CA VAL A 228 29.91 6.60 28.62
C VAL A 228 30.93 6.92 27.53
N LEU A 229 30.44 7.36 26.37
CA LEU A 229 31.24 7.89 25.27
C LEU A 229 30.64 9.21 24.80
N PRO A 230 31.44 10.27 24.58
CA PRO A 230 30.93 11.52 24.04
C PRO A 230 30.45 11.36 22.60
N GLU A 231 29.71 12.37 22.13
CA GLU A 231 29.46 12.53 20.70
C GLU A 231 30.79 12.60 19.93
N ARG A 232 30.82 12.00 18.75
CA ARG A 232 32.05 11.95 17.94
C ARG A 232 31.72 11.75 16.48
N ARG A 233 32.65 12.19 15.64
CA ARG A 233 32.59 11.93 14.21
C ARG A 233 33.23 10.58 13.88
N ILE A 234 32.60 9.80 13.01
CA ILE A 234 33.12 8.54 12.48
C ILE A 234 33.50 8.66 11.00
N ALA A 235 34.21 7.67 10.48
CA ALA A 235 34.53 7.57 9.07
C ALA A 235 33.30 7.12 8.25
N ALA A 236 33.23 7.57 7.00
CA ALA A 236 32.25 7.05 6.05
C ALA A 236 32.62 5.62 5.63
N PRO A 237 31.64 4.74 5.40
CA PRO A 237 31.90 3.38 4.90
C PRO A 237 32.27 3.39 3.42
N ASP A 238 32.96 2.35 2.95
CA ASP A 238 33.30 2.16 1.54
C ASP A 238 32.16 1.43 0.81
N LEU A 239 31.37 2.19 0.05
CA LEU A 239 30.24 1.64 -0.70
C LEU A 239 30.70 1.09 -2.06
N ARG A 240 30.68 -0.24 -2.21
CA ARG A 240 31.06 -0.91 -3.45
C ARG A 240 29.91 -1.64 -4.14
N PHE A 241 29.81 -1.46 -5.45
CA PHE A 241 28.85 -2.15 -6.31
C PHE A 241 29.57 -2.94 -7.40
N TRP A 242 29.03 -4.11 -7.75
CA TRP A 242 29.55 -4.90 -8.88
C TRP A 242 29.41 -4.17 -10.22
N GLU A 243 28.34 -3.39 -10.34
CA GLU A 243 28.04 -2.55 -11.50
C GLU A 243 28.54 -1.13 -11.28
N PRO A 244 28.70 -0.31 -12.34
CA PRO A 244 28.91 1.12 -12.19
C PRO A 244 27.91 1.71 -11.18
N PRO A 245 28.40 2.50 -10.22
CA PRO A 245 27.64 2.76 -9.02
C PRO A 245 26.40 3.60 -9.36
N PRO A 246 25.20 3.20 -8.91
CA PRO A 246 24.01 3.98 -9.15
C PRO A 246 23.99 5.23 -8.27
N ALA A 247 23.33 6.29 -8.75
CA ALA A 247 22.96 7.40 -7.88
C ALA A 247 21.93 6.91 -6.84
N LEU A 248 22.36 6.80 -5.59
CA LEU A 248 21.49 6.36 -4.50
C LEU A 248 20.38 7.40 -4.28
N ARG A 249 19.18 6.91 -3.97
CA ARG A 249 18.00 7.74 -3.69
C ARG A 249 17.80 7.97 -2.19
N SER A 250 18.51 7.20 -1.37
CA SER A 250 18.55 7.38 0.09
C SER A 250 19.44 8.56 0.46
N GLU A 251 19.05 9.25 1.52
CA GLU A 251 19.89 10.24 2.19
C GLU A 251 20.99 9.54 2.98
N ALA A 252 22.21 10.05 2.88
CA ALA A 252 23.34 9.53 3.65
C ALA A 252 23.14 9.77 5.16
N GLY A 253 23.38 8.73 5.95
CA GLY A 253 23.35 8.84 7.40
C GLY A 253 24.44 9.77 7.95
N SER A 254 24.12 10.44 9.06
CA SER A 254 25.05 11.27 9.82
C SER A 254 26.30 10.49 10.21
N LEU A 255 27.46 11.13 9.99
CA LEU A 255 28.74 10.67 10.52
C LEU A 255 29.03 11.24 11.91
N ASP A 256 28.21 12.19 12.38
CA ASP A 256 28.27 12.71 13.73
C ASP A 256 27.33 11.85 14.60
N ILE A 257 27.95 10.98 15.39
CA ILE A 257 27.29 9.93 16.18
C ILE A 257 26.95 10.46 17.58
N PRO A 258 25.73 10.22 18.09
CA PRO A 258 25.32 10.69 19.40
C PRO A 258 26.15 10.07 20.54
N ALA A 259 26.19 10.76 21.67
CA ALA A 259 26.82 10.26 22.88
C ALA A 259 26.19 8.92 23.34
N GLN A 260 27.03 7.97 23.77
CA GLN A 260 26.59 6.80 24.50
C GLN A 260 26.43 7.17 25.98
N TYR A 261 25.30 6.79 26.58
CA TYR A 261 25.01 7.18 27.95
C TYR A 261 24.32 6.06 28.74
N LEU A 262 24.40 6.18 30.06
CA LEU A 262 23.57 5.48 31.03
C LEU A 262 22.64 6.49 31.69
N ALA A 263 21.34 6.24 31.64
CA ALA A 263 20.35 7.09 32.27
C ALA A 263 19.54 6.30 33.29
N PHE A 264 19.17 6.97 34.38
CA PHE A 264 18.37 6.40 35.46
C PHE A 264 17.21 7.32 35.77
N LEU A 265 16.00 6.79 35.66
CA LEU A 265 14.75 7.49 35.89
C LEU A 265 14.05 6.87 37.10
N GLU A 266 13.74 7.69 38.10
CA GLU A 266 12.97 7.26 39.28
C GLU A 266 11.48 7.35 38.97
N GLY A 267 10.72 6.31 39.31
CA GLY A 267 9.27 6.29 39.11
C GLY A 267 8.86 6.44 37.65
N ALA A 268 9.26 5.50 36.80
CA ALA A 268 8.95 5.52 35.36
C ALA A 268 7.90 4.46 35.01
N ARG A 269 7.04 4.76 34.05
CA ARG A 269 6.14 3.79 33.43
C ARG A 269 6.65 3.47 32.03
N ALA A 270 6.77 2.19 31.70
CA ALA A 270 7.18 1.76 30.37
C ALA A 270 6.26 0.66 29.85
N PHE A 271 6.29 0.48 28.54
CA PHE A 271 5.40 -0.43 27.83
C PHE A 271 6.27 -1.44 27.06
N PRO A 272 6.39 -2.70 27.53
CA PRO A 272 7.02 -3.77 26.78
C PRO A 272 6.46 -3.84 25.35
N ARG A 273 7.34 -4.14 24.38
CA ARG A 273 7.11 -4.04 22.93
C ARG A 273 6.90 -2.62 22.40
N SER A 274 7.28 -1.60 23.16
CA SER A 274 7.32 -0.19 22.73
C SER A 274 8.54 0.52 23.30
N ASN A 275 8.99 1.55 22.59
CA ASN A 275 10.05 2.44 23.05
C ASN A 275 9.51 3.59 23.93
N VAL A 276 8.19 3.68 24.16
CA VAL A 276 7.57 4.73 24.97
C VAL A 276 7.86 4.51 26.45
N VAL A 277 8.40 5.55 27.09
CA VAL A 277 8.60 5.64 28.54
C VAL A 277 7.97 6.94 29.03
N ILE A 278 7.18 6.89 30.10
CA ILE A 278 6.62 8.05 30.79
C ILE A 278 7.35 8.23 32.12
N ALA A 279 7.97 9.39 32.32
CA ALA A 279 8.65 9.73 33.58
C ALA A 279 8.55 11.23 33.83
N GLY A 280 8.33 11.63 35.09
CA GLY A 280 8.19 13.05 35.45
C GLY A 280 7.08 13.79 34.70
N GLY A 281 6.01 13.10 34.29
CA GLY A 281 4.92 13.67 33.48
C GLY A 281 5.31 13.99 32.03
N LYS A 282 6.40 13.39 31.52
CA LYS A 282 6.91 13.57 30.14
C LYS A 282 7.03 12.24 29.45
N LEU A 283 6.97 12.25 28.11
CA LEU A 283 7.30 11.10 27.28
C LEU A 283 8.79 11.16 26.93
N VAL A 284 9.55 10.19 27.43
CA VAL A 284 11.00 10.07 27.23
C VAL A 284 11.25 9.12 26.08
N TYR A 285 11.68 9.65 24.93
CA TYR A 285 11.99 8.86 23.73
C TYR A 285 12.88 9.66 22.80
N ASP A 286 14.18 9.36 22.79
CA ASP A 286 15.18 10.12 22.04
C ASP A 286 14.88 10.23 20.54
N LEU A 287 14.41 9.16 19.90
CA LEU A 287 14.05 9.19 18.48
C LEU A 287 12.84 10.11 18.22
N ALA A 288 11.85 10.12 19.12
CA ALA A 288 10.69 10.99 19.01
C ALA A 288 11.03 12.46 19.34
N ALA A 289 12.03 12.70 20.19
CA ALA A 289 12.53 14.02 20.53
C ALA A 289 13.58 14.56 19.53
N HIS A 290 14.00 13.74 18.57
CA HIS A 290 15.04 14.10 17.62
C HIS A 290 14.61 15.30 16.74
N PRO A 291 15.51 16.22 16.36
CA PRO A 291 15.15 17.38 15.51
C PRO A 291 14.49 17.01 14.18
N ARG A 292 14.78 15.81 13.68
CA ARG A 292 14.18 15.25 12.45
C ARG A 292 12.83 14.56 12.67
N ARG A 293 12.24 14.64 13.87
CA ARG A 293 10.92 14.08 14.19
C ARG A 293 9.85 14.34 13.11
N PRO A 294 9.75 15.54 12.47
CA PRO A 294 8.77 15.79 11.41
C PRO A 294 8.90 14.88 10.18
N ASP A 295 10.09 14.32 9.94
CA ASP A 295 10.40 13.48 8.78
C ASP A 295 10.20 11.98 9.05
N ILE A 296 10.09 11.59 10.32
CA ILE A 296 10.07 10.18 10.74
C ILE A 296 8.63 9.70 10.92
N LEU A 297 8.37 8.48 10.47
CA LEU A 297 7.16 7.74 10.79
C LEU A 297 7.41 6.86 12.03
N LEU A 298 6.91 7.29 13.18
CA LEU A 298 6.94 6.49 14.40
C LEU A 298 5.80 5.47 14.37
N GLN A 299 6.13 4.20 14.64
CA GLN A 299 5.17 3.09 14.62
C GLN A 299 4.78 2.56 16.00
N ASP A 300 5.33 3.14 17.07
CA ASP A 300 4.90 2.83 18.43
C ASP A 300 3.39 3.11 18.59
N GLY A 301 2.64 2.12 19.05
CA GLY A 301 1.18 2.16 19.22
C GLY A 301 0.38 1.76 17.99
N LEU A 302 1.03 1.24 16.94
CA LEU A 302 0.39 0.76 15.72
C LEU A 302 0.44 -0.77 15.57
N ASN A 303 1.42 -1.44 16.18
CA ASN A 303 1.61 -2.87 15.97
C ASN A 303 0.57 -3.68 16.75
N PRO A 304 0.00 -4.76 16.16
CA PRO A 304 -1.03 -5.57 16.82
C PRO A 304 -0.61 -6.22 18.14
N ASP A 305 0.70 -6.38 18.37
CA ASP A 305 1.26 -6.98 19.57
C ASP A 305 1.54 -5.97 20.69
N GLN A 306 1.27 -4.68 20.43
CA GLN A 306 1.33 -3.60 21.41
C GLN A 306 -0.03 -3.41 22.09
N ILE A 307 0.05 -2.98 23.35
CA ILE A 307 -1.09 -2.93 24.28
C ILE A 307 -1.49 -1.52 24.67
N MET A 308 -0.82 -0.53 24.11
CA MET A 308 -1.13 0.88 24.28
C MET A 308 -1.30 1.51 22.89
N THR A 309 -2.22 2.47 22.77
CA THR A 309 -2.23 3.38 21.63
C THR A 309 -1.26 4.52 21.90
N ALA A 310 -0.44 4.88 20.91
CA ALA A 310 0.34 6.10 20.92
C ALA A 310 0.16 6.84 19.59
N ALA A 311 0.04 8.17 19.68
CA ALA A 311 -0.11 9.03 18.53
C ALA A 311 0.77 10.27 18.72
N PHE A 312 1.71 10.47 17.82
CA PHE A 312 2.78 11.44 18.00
C PHE A 312 2.51 12.70 17.17
N GLY A 313 2.47 13.86 17.83
CA GLY A 313 2.61 15.17 17.19
C GLY A 313 4.08 15.58 17.06
N ALA A 314 4.32 16.86 16.78
CA ALA A 314 5.67 17.41 16.64
C ALA A 314 6.41 17.55 17.98
N THR A 315 5.71 17.99 19.03
CA THR A 315 6.30 18.28 20.35
C THR A 315 5.67 17.49 21.49
N ARG A 316 4.46 16.96 21.28
CA ARG A 316 3.72 16.16 22.27
C ARG A 316 3.21 14.88 21.63
N ALA A 317 2.92 13.89 22.45
CA ALA A 317 2.27 12.66 22.05
C ALA A 317 1.04 12.40 22.93
N LEU A 318 0.02 11.79 22.34
CA LEU A 318 -1.06 11.16 23.07
C LEU A 318 -0.69 9.71 23.34
N VAL A 319 -0.76 9.28 24.59
CA VAL A 319 -0.50 7.90 24.98
C VAL A 319 -1.68 7.39 25.79
N GLU A 320 -2.12 6.18 25.46
CA GLU A 320 -3.14 5.47 26.21
C GLU A 320 -2.52 4.96 27.50
N VAL A 321 -3.13 5.30 28.63
CA VAL A 321 -2.66 4.89 29.95
C VAL A 321 -3.61 3.84 30.49
N PRO A 322 -3.23 2.55 30.50
CA PRO A 322 -4.06 1.51 31.09
C PRO A 322 -4.02 1.58 32.63
N GLU A 323 -5.14 1.25 33.29
CA GLU A 323 -5.30 1.39 34.74
C GLU A 323 -4.54 0.34 35.57
N ALA A 324 -4.22 -0.82 34.99
CA ALA A 324 -3.57 -1.92 35.69
C ALA A 324 -2.11 -2.07 35.25
N GLU A 325 -1.19 -1.88 36.20
CA GLU A 325 0.24 -1.94 35.95
C GLU A 325 0.91 -3.00 36.83
N HIS A 326 1.97 -3.60 36.31
CA HIS A 326 2.85 -4.44 37.08
C HIS A 326 4.01 -3.62 37.64
N THR A 327 4.33 -3.76 38.92
CA THR A 327 5.44 -3.02 39.53
C THR A 327 6.72 -3.84 39.56
N ILE A 328 7.83 -3.21 39.17
CA ILE A 328 9.20 -3.74 39.27
C ILE A 328 10.04 -2.72 40.05
N ALA A 329 10.82 -3.18 41.03
CA ALA A 329 11.63 -2.30 41.87
C ALA A 329 12.70 -1.56 41.05
N ALA A 330 13.45 -2.27 40.22
CA ALA A 330 14.44 -1.70 39.30
C ALA A 330 14.61 -2.58 38.05
N GLY A 331 14.97 -1.99 36.91
CA GLY A 331 15.27 -2.74 35.69
C GLY A 331 16.03 -1.94 34.63
N LEU A 332 16.84 -2.61 33.82
CA LEU A 332 17.54 -2.06 32.67
C LEU A 332 16.76 -2.39 31.39
N MET A 333 16.40 -1.35 30.62
CA MET A 333 15.55 -1.48 29.44
C MET A 333 16.26 -2.21 28.30
N MET A 334 15.85 -3.45 28.05
CA MET A 334 16.22 -4.31 26.90
C MET A 334 14.97 -4.84 26.18
N PHE A 335 13.86 -4.10 26.25
CA PHE A 335 12.61 -4.32 25.52
C PHE A 335 12.27 -3.10 24.65
N GLY A 336 11.46 -3.29 23.60
CA GLY A 336 11.11 -2.21 22.68
C GLY A 336 10.39 -2.69 21.41
N LEU A 337 10.04 -1.76 20.51
CA LEU A 337 9.19 -2.02 19.33
C LEU A 337 9.64 -3.19 18.45
N GLN A 338 10.95 -3.32 18.21
CA GLN A 338 11.56 -4.33 17.33
C GLN A 338 12.53 -5.26 18.07
N SER A 339 12.41 -5.38 19.39
CA SER A 339 13.32 -6.18 20.23
C SER A 339 13.41 -7.64 19.78
N ARG A 340 12.33 -8.22 19.25
CA ARG A 340 12.26 -9.61 18.77
C ARG A 340 12.88 -9.82 17.39
N ASN A 341 13.15 -8.75 16.65
CA ASN A 341 13.73 -8.84 15.32
C ASN A 341 15.25 -8.90 15.43
N TYR A 342 15.86 -9.98 14.95
CA TYR A 342 17.30 -10.24 15.09
C TYR A 342 18.20 -9.07 14.65
N GLY A 343 17.88 -8.41 13.52
CA GLY A 343 18.69 -7.28 13.04
C GLY A 343 18.58 -6.06 13.95
N HIS A 344 17.36 -5.72 14.35
CA HIS A 344 17.11 -4.60 15.27
C HIS A 344 17.64 -4.88 16.68
N TRP A 345 17.50 -6.12 17.18
CA TRP A 345 18.12 -6.56 18.42
C TRP A 345 19.61 -6.25 18.42
N PHE A 346 20.29 -6.65 17.35
CA PHE A 346 21.73 -6.52 17.23
C PHE A 346 22.19 -5.05 17.06
N CYS A 347 21.42 -4.23 16.34
CA CYS A 347 21.78 -2.84 16.07
C CYS A 347 21.34 -1.85 17.17
N GLU A 348 20.26 -2.11 17.89
CA GLU A 348 19.64 -1.15 18.81
C GLU A 348 19.73 -1.54 20.29
N PHE A 349 19.66 -2.83 20.60
CA PHE A 349 19.56 -3.32 21.99
C PHE A 349 20.89 -3.88 22.49
N VAL A 350 21.55 -4.73 21.70
CA VAL A 350 22.86 -5.30 22.03
C VAL A 350 23.90 -4.23 22.40
N PRO A 351 24.00 -3.07 21.71
CA PRO A 351 24.94 -2.01 22.09
C PRO A 351 24.71 -1.42 23.48
N ARG A 352 23.49 -1.49 24.01
CA ARG A 352 23.17 -1.05 25.38
C ARG A 352 23.94 -1.84 26.43
N MET A 353 24.33 -3.09 26.15
CA MET A 353 25.15 -3.88 27.06
C MET A 353 26.51 -3.27 27.31
N LEU A 354 27.11 -2.55 26.35
CA LEU A 354 28.36 -1.83 26.59
C LEU A 354 28.17 -0.74 27.66
N CYS A 355 27.05 -0.02 27.59
CA CYS A 355 26.70 0.97 28.58
C CYS A 355 26.39 0.28 29.93
N TYR A 356 25.54 -0.73 29.95
CA TYR A 356 25.15 -1.42 31.18
C TYR A 356 26.31 -2.14 31.87
N ASN A 357 27.34 -2.57 31.16
CA ASN A 357 28.55 -3.14 31.74
C ASN A 357 29.55 -2.10 32.26
N ASP A 358 29.34 -0.80 31.98
CA ASP A 358 30.19 0.24 32.53
C ASP A 358 30.17 0.19 34.07
N PRO A 359 31.32 0.30 34.75
CA PRO A 359 31.39 0.25 36.22
C PRO A 359 30.52 1.29 36.94
N ARG A 360 30.15 2.39 36.26
CA ARG A 360 29.28 3.44 36.80
C ARG A 360 27.79 3.05 36.77
N CYS A 361 27.42 1.95 36.12
CA CYS A 361 26.10 1.34 36.23
C CYS A 361 25.97 0.64 37.60
N PRO A 362 24.94 0.94 38.42
CA PRO A 362 24.76 0.31 39.74
C PRO A 362 24.61 -1.22 39.67
N ASP A 363 25.10 -1.90 40.71
CA ASP A 363 24.91 -3.34 40.89
C ASP A 363 23.45 -3.72 41.21
N GLY A 364 23.10 -4.98 40.98
CA GLY A 364 21.82 -5.56 41.40
C GLY A 364 20.61 -5.17 40.56
N ILE A 365 20.76 -4.38 39.49
CA ILE A 365 19.66 -4.04 38.59
C ILE A 365 19.51 -5.13 37.52
N PRO A 366 18.34 -5.81 37.40
CA PRO A 366 18.09 -6.85 36.40
C PRO A 366 18.01 -6.29 34.97
N LEU A 367 18.26 -7.14 33.98
CA LEU A 367 17.95 -6.86 32.57
C LEU A 367 16.47 -7.17 32.32
N CYS A 368 15.72 -6.24 31.74
CA CYS A 368 14.31 -6.42 31.41
C CYS A 368 14.13 -6.58 29.90
N ILE A 369 13.60 -7.72 29.46
CA ILE A 369 13.35 -8.04 28.05
C ILE A 369 11.86 -8.29 27.80
N ASP A 370 11.43 -8.27 26.55
CA ASP A 370 10.09 -8.75 26.19
C ASP A 370 9.96 -10.26 26.46
N ASP A 371 8.74 -10.73 26.70
CA ASP A 371 8.44 -12.16 26.76
C ASP A 371 8.62 -12.84 25.39
N HIS A 372 8.78 -14.18 25.40
CA HIS A 372 8.89 -15.01 24.20
C HIS A 372 9.99 -14.56 23.21
N MET A 373 11.11 -14.07 23.73
CA MET A 373 12.26 -13.66 22.92
C MET A 373 12.94 -14.87 22.26
N PRO A 374 13.49 -14.73 21.03
CA PRO A 374 14.23 -15.81 20.38
C PRO A 374 15.44 -16.28 21.19
N GLY A 375 15.74 -17.58 21.18
CA GLY A 375 16.85 -18.16 21.96
C GLY A 375 18.22 -17.50 21.73
N ALA A 376 18.51 -17.13 20.47
CA ALA A 376 19.73 -16.41 20.12
C ALA A 376 19.91 -15.08 20.89
N HIS A 377 18.80 -14.39 21.24
CA HIS A 377 18.89 -13.12 21.97
C HIS A 377 19.37 -13.35 23.40
N ALA A 378 18.88 -14.41 24.06
CA ALA A 378 19.33 -14.82 25.39
C ALA A 378 20.80 -15.28 25.38
N GLU A 379 21.21 -16.03 24.35
CA GLU A 379 22.62 -16.42 24.17
C GLU A 379 23.54 -15.19 24.05
N ILE A 380 23.16 -14.18 23.28
CA ILE A 380 23.92 -12.93 23.13
C ILE A 380 24.06 -12.22 24.48
N LEU A 381 22.98 -12.10 25.25
CA LEU A 381 23.03 -11.50 26.59
C LEU A 381 23.97 -12.26 27.51
N GLY A 382 23.89 -13.59 27.54
CA GLY A 382 24.76 -14.45 28.36
C GLY A 382 26.24 -14.47 27.91
N LEU A 383 26.56 -13.96 26.71
CA LEU A 383 27.93 -13.74 26.25
C LEU A 383 28.44 -12.34 26.61
N LEU A 384 27.57 -11.33 26.59
CA LEU A 384 27.95 -9.94 26.80
C LEU A 384 27.86 -9.49 28.25
N ASP A 385 26.92 -10.00 29.04
CA ASP A 385 26.76 -9.56 30.43
C ASP A 385 27.94 -10.02 31.27
N THR A 386 28.76 -9.06 31.72
CA THR A 386 29.94 -9.32 32.54
C THR A 386 29.60 -9.47 34.02
N ARG A 387 28.34 -9.21 34.40
CA ARG A 387 27.88 -9.13 35.79
C ARG A 387 26.80 -10.17 36.14
N ASP A 388 26.51 -11.09 35.21
CA ASP A 388 25.59 -12.22 35.41
C ASP A 388 24.25 -11.81 36.04
N ARG A 389 23.63 -10.79 35.45
CA ARG A 389 22.42 -10.18 35.99
C ARG A 389 21.21 -11.07 35.77
N PRO A 390 20.24 -11.07 36.70
CA PRO A 390 18.96 -11.71 36.46
C PRO A 390 18.24 -11.05 35.27
N VAL A 391 17.61 -11.88 34.44
CA VAL A 391 16.78 -11.44 33.32
C VAL A 391 15.30 -11.56 33.71
N ILE A 392 14.56 -10.47 33.58
CA ILE A 392 13.11 -10.42 33.80
C ILE A 392 12.42 -10.32 32.44
N ALA A 393 11.65 -11.35 32.08
CA ALA A 393 10.80 -11.33 30.89
C ALA A 393 9.47 -10.63 31.19
N LEU A 394 9.12 -9.64 30.36
CA LEU A 394 7.96 -8.79 30.55
C LEU A 394 6.86 -9.12 29.54
N PRO A 395 5.64 -9.45 30.00
CA PRO A 395 4.50 -9.58 29.11
C PRO A 395 4.09 -8.21 28.56
N PRO A 396 3.30 -8.16 27.48
CA PRO A 396 2.80 -6.91 26.92
C PRO A 396 1.73 -6.32 27.85
N ARG A 397 2.16 -5.70 28.95
CA ARG A 397 1.32 -4.94 29.88
C ARG A 397 2.13 -3.78 30.43
N PRO A 398 1.52 -2.67 30.87
CA PRO A 398 2.28 -1.55 31.40
C PRO A 398 3.05 -1.97 32.66
N VAL A 399 4.26 -1.44 32.79
CA VAL A 399 5.14 -1.73 33.92
C VAL A 399 5.58 -0.42 34.58
N ALA A 400 5.30 -0.32 35.87
CA ALA A 400 5.80 0.73 36.74
C ALA A 400 7.16 0.31 37.32
N PHE A 401 8.20 1.08 37.04
CA PHE A 401 9.55 0.90 37.55
C PHE A 401 9.83 1.87 38.67
N GLY A 402 10.27 1.37 39.83
CA GLY A 402 10.86 2.22 40.87
C GLY A 402 12.11 2.93 40.36
N LEU A 403 12.97 2.21 39.63
CA LEU A 403 14.12 2.72 38.91
C LEU A 403 14.23 2.08 37.51
N LEU A 404 14.16 2.89 36.45
CA LEU A 404 14.39 2.43 35.08
C LEU A 404 15.74 2.92 34.58
N GLY A 405 16.61 1.98 34.20
CA GLY A 405 17.85 2.26 33.51
C GLY A 405 17.69 2.22 31.99
N MET A 406 18.21 3.22 31.28
CA MET A 406 18.14 3.35 29.83
C MET A 406 19.54 3.60 29.23
N ALA A 407 19.72 3.17 27.98
CA ALA A 407 20.87 3.46 27.15
C ALA A 407 20.43 3.68 25.69
N PRO A 408 21.15 4.51 24.91
CA PRO A 408 20.72 4.91 23.58
C PRO A 408 20.96 3.86 22.50
N VAL A 409 20.28 4.04 21.36
CA VAL A 409 20.68 3.46 20.08
C VAL A 409 21.98 4.15 19.62
N PRO A 410 22.98 3.44 19.09
CA PRO A 410 24.29 4.03 18.78
C PRO A 410 24.33 4.93 17.54
N ALA A 411 23.22 5.11 16.84
CA ALA A 411 23.08 6.02 15.71
C ALA A 411 21.62 6.48 15.60
N PHE A 412 21.36 7.56 14.85
CA PHE A 412 20.00 7.90 14.45
C PHE A 412 19.50 6.84 13.46
N PHE A 413 18.52 6.05 13.88
CA PHE A 413 17.99 4.92 13.11
C PHE A 413 16.45 4.93 13.13
N PRO A 414 15.80 5.73 12.28
CA PRO A 414 14.35 5.73 12.17
C PRO A 414 13.87 4.42 11.54
N PHE A 415 12.72 3.92 12.00
CA PHE A 415 12.12 2.72 11.41
C PHE A 415 11.69 2.95 9.96
N ASP A 416 11.01 4.08 9.72
CA ASP A 416 10.61 4.51 8.39
C ASP A 416 10.52 6.03 8.31
N MET A 417 10.54 6.56 7.09
CA MET A 417 10.42 7.98 6.79
C MET A 417 8.99 8.29 6.34
N LYS A 418 8.48 9.49 6.65
CA LYS A 418 7.16 9.91 6.19
C LYS A 418 7.08 9.91 4.66
N PRO A 419 5.90 9.63 4.06
CA PRO A 419 5.73 9.66 2.60
C PRO A 419 6.27 10.95 1.97
N GLY A 420 7.04 10.81 0.89
CA GLY A 420 7.67 11.94 0.18
C GLY A 420 9.02 12.39 0.75
N ARG A 421 9.49 11.81 1.87
CA ARG A 421 10.86 12.00 2.37
C ARG A 421 11.79 10.90 1.83
N PRO A 422 13.07 11.22 1.55
CA PRO A 422 14.05 10.20 1.19
C PRO A 422 14.28 9.24 2.37
N PHE A 423 14.52 7.96 2.07
CA PHE A 423 14.93 6.98 3.08
C PHE A 423 16.27 7.36 3.70
N TYR A 424 16.44 7.08 4.99
CA TYR A 424 17.66 7.41 5.72
C TYR A 424 18.59 6.20 5.84
N ASP A 425 19.74 6.25 5.17
CA ASP A 425 20.73 5.16 5.07
C ASP A 425 21.77 5.28 6.20
N THR A 426 21.47 4.64 7.33
CA THR A 426 22.17 4.82 8.61
C THR A 426 23.62 4.36 8.56
N VAL A 427 24.53 5.06 9.26
CA VAL A 427 25.94 4.65 9.39
C VAL A 427 26.21 4.22 10.83
N TRP A 428 26.77 3.03 11.02
CA TRP A 428 27.04 2.45 12.33
C TRP A 428 28.47 2.75 12.83
N PRO A 429 28.65 3.11 14.12
CA PRO A 429 29.96 3.39 14.69
C PRO A 429 30.81 2.13 14.90
N ALA A 430 31.93 2.04 14.18
CA ALA A 430 32.81 0.87 14.18
C ALA A 430 33.44 0.53 15.54
N ASP A 431 33.70 1.53 16.39
CA ASP A 431 34.23 1.33 17.73
C ASP A 431 33.21 0.65 18.68
N VAL A 432 31.92 0.93 18.54
CA VAL A 432 30.85 0.26 19.31
C VAL A 432 30.70 -1.19 18.86
N PHE A 433 30.50 -1.42 17.56
CA PHE A 433 30.30 -2.79 17.04
C PHE A 433 31.57 -3.63 17.08
N GLY A 434 32.74 -3.02 16.92
CA GLY A 434 34.04 -3.65 17.14
C GLY A 434 34.23 -4.13 18.58
N ALA A 435 33.82 -3.34 19.58
CA ALA A 435 33.87 -3.74 20.98
C ALA A 435 32.92 -4.91 21.29
N ILE A 436 31.68 -4.86 20.80
CA ILE A 436 30.69 -5.95 20.93
C ILE A 436 31.24 -7.24 20.31
N ARG A 437 31.75 -7.13 19.08
CA ARG A 437 32.37 -8.24 18.35
C ARG A 437 33.50 -8.86 19.16
N GLN A 438 34.42 -8.05 19.68
CA GLN A 438 35.57 -8.54 20.42
C GLN A 438 35.15 -9.31 21.68
N GLN A 439 34.20 -8.77 22.47
CA GLN A 439 33.69 -9.45 23.66
C GLN A 439 33.06 -10.79 23.34
N ILE A 440 32.22 -10.86 22.30
CA ILE A 440 31.57 -12.11 21.88
C ILE A 440 32.61 -13.13 21.40
N LEU A 441 33.58 -12.72 20.58
CA LEU A 441 34.62 -13.62 20.07
C LEU A 441 35.51 -14.15 21.20
N ASP A 442 35.89 -13.32 22.18
CA ASP A 442 36.70 -13.77 23.31
C ASP A 442 35.97 -14.79 24.18
N ARG A 443 34.66 -14.59 24.40
CA ARG A 443 33.82 -15.55 25.12
C ARG A 443 33.59 -16.83 24.30
N ALA A 444 33.40 -16.71 22.99
CA ALA A 444 33.28 -17.87 22.10
C ALA A 444 34.58 -18.71 22.11
N ARG A 445 35.75 -18.07 22.09
CA ARG A 445 37.06 -18.75 22.25
C ARG A 445 37.18 -19.44 23.60
N ALA A 446 36.83 -18.74 24.69
CA ALA A 446 36.89 -19.31 26.03
C ALA A 446 35.98 -20.54 26.20
N ARG A 447 34.87 -20.59 25.46
CA ARG A 447 33.95 -21.74 25.43
C ARG A 447 34.36 -22.84 24.44
N GLY A 448 35.49 -22.69 23.72
CA GLY A 448 35.94 -23.66 22.71
C GLY A 448 35.03 -23.74 21.48
N ALA A 449 34.20 -22.71 21.24
CA ALA A 449 33.24 -22.71 20.14
C ALA A 449 33.89 -22.40 18.78
N LEU A 450 35.09 -21.81 18.77
CA LEU A 450 35.77 -21.42 17.53
C LEU A 450 36.77 -22.49 17.08
N SER A 451 36.61 -22.99 15.85
CA SER A 451 37.46 -24.07 15.31
C SER A 451 38.84 -23.60 14.84
N GLY A 452 39.00 -22.29 14.62
CA GLY A 452 40.21 -21.70 14.04
C GLY A 452 40.31 -21.81 12.51
N ARG A 453 39.33 -22.45 11.86
CA ARG A 453 39.22 -22.48 10.39
C ARG A 453 39.04 -21.08 9.81
N THR A 454 39.46 -20.90 8.56
CA THR A 454 39.38 -19.61 7.84
C THR A 454 39.13 -19.77 6.35
N ASP A 455 38.70 -20.95 5.93
CA ASP A 455 38.68 -21.43 4.54
C ASP A 455 37.26 -21.64 3.98
N ARG A 456 36.22 -21.41 4.79
CA ARG A 456 34.84 -21.75 4.39
C ARG A 456 34.27 -20.74 3.41
N ARG A 457 33.43 -21.23 2.51
CA ARG A 457 32.70 -20.44 1.52
C ARG A 457 31.21 -20.64 1.74
N LEU A 458 30.50 -19.60 2.13
CA LEU A 458 29.12 -19.72 2.61
C LEU A 458 28.15 -19.10 1.62
N PHE A 459 27.09 -19.84 1.28
CA PHE A 459 25.88 -19.28 0.68
C PHE A 459 24.76 -19.24 1.72
N ILE A 460 24.29 -18.04 2.05
CA ILE A 460 23.22 -17.85 3.04
C ILE A 460 21.87 -17.99 2.33
N SER A 461 21.12 -19.01 2.71
CA SER A 461 19.73 -19.23 2.29
C SER A 461 18.79 -19.10 3.50
N ARG A 462 17.50 -18.85 3.24
CA ARG A 462 16.47 -18.67 4.28
C ARG A 462 15.20 -19.40 3.86
N LYS A 463 14.85 -20.50 4.53
CA LYS A 463 13.65 -21.29 4.18
C LYS A 463 12.35 -20.66 4.71
N ALA A 464 12.43 -19.96 5.83
CA ALA A 464 11.24 -19.47 6.54
C ALA A 464 10.80 -18.04 6.17
N PHE A 465 11.54 -17.35 5.30
CA PHE A 465 11.30 -15.92 5.03
C PHE A 465 10.62 -15.69 3.68
N THR A 466 9.38 -15.20 3.71
CA THR A 466 8.54 -15.00 2.51
C THR A 466 8.57 -13.56 1.97
N GLN A 467 9.14 -12.61 2.72
CA GLN A 467 9.32 -11.21 2.30
C GLN A 467 10.70 -11.03 1.67
N ARG A 468 10.85 -10.15 0.67
CA ARG A 468 12.11 -9.95 -0.08
C ARG A 468 12.80 -11.27 -0.49
N ALA A 469 12.03 -12.21 -1.05
CA ALA A 469 12.57 -13.52 -1.39
C ALA A 469 13.48 -13.45 -2.62
N LEU A 470 14.68 -14.04 -2.52
CA LEU A 470 15.53 -14.33 -3.67
C LEU A 470 14.99 -15.60 -4.34
N VAL A 471 14.17 -15.42 -5.38
CA VAL A 471 13.31 -16.50 -5.91
C VAL A 471 14.12 -17.62 -6.55
N ASN A 472 15.29 -17.32 -7.12
CA ASN A 472 16.16 -18.29 -7.76
C ASN A 472 17.38 -18.69 -6.90
N GLU A 473 17.22 -18.74 -5.57
CA GLU A 473 18.31 -19.14 -4.65
C GLU A 473 18.88 -20.53 -4.94
N ALA A 474 18.04 -21.48 -5.37
CA ALA A 474 18.46 -22.85 -5.67
C ALA A 474 19.41 -22.90 -6.88
N GLU A 475 19.08 -22.15 -7.93
CA GLU A 475 19.90 -22.02 -9.14
C GLU A 475 21.27 -21.40 -8.82
N ILE A 476 21.29 -20.37 -7.96
CA ILE A 476 22.53 -19.73 -7.50
C ILE A 476 23.37 -20.72 -6.67
N ALA A 477 22.74 -21.44 -5.73
CA ALA A 477 23.43 -22.43 -4.90
C ALA A 477 24.06 -23.55 -5.74
N GLU A 478 23.36 -24.03 -6.77
CA GLU A 478 23.88 -25.05 -7.71
C GLU A 478 25.11 -24.56 -8.45
N ARG A 479 25.14 -23.28 -8.85
CA ARG A 479 26.29 -22.68 -9.56
C ARG A 479 27.47 -22.35 -8.65
N LEU A 480 27.22 -22.10 -7.37
CA LEU A 480 28.27 -21.84 -6.37
C LEU A 480 28.88 -23.13 -5.80
N ARG A 481 28.15 -24.25 -5.76
CA ARG A 481 28.64 -25.52 -5.19
C ARG A 481 29.97 -26.00 -5.80
N PRO A 482 30.21 -25.97 -7.13
CA PRO A 482 31.50 -26.33 -7.73
C PRO A 482 32.65 -25.40 -7.32
N LEU A 483 32.36 -24.19 -6.83
CA LEU A 483 33.33 -23.21 -6.34
C LEU A 483 33.62 -23.36 -4.84
N GLY A 484 33.20 -24.47 -4.23
CA GLY A 484 33.45 -24.81 -2.82
C GLY A 484 32.43 -24.23 -1.84
N PHE A 485 31.33 -23.65 -2.31
CA PHE A 485 30.32 -23.08 -1.42
C PHE A 485 29.43 -24.14 -0.77
N GLU A 486 29.19 -23.98 0.52
CA GLU A 486 28.16 -24.70 1.27
C GLU A 486 26.97 -23.78 1.56
N VAL A 487 25.77 -24.35 1.54
CA VAL A 487 24.54 -23.62 1.88
C VAL A 487 24.30 -23.71 3.38
N ILE A 488 24.15 -22.57 4.04
CA ILE A 488 23.77 -22.50 5.46
C ILE A 488 22.39 -21.86 5.62
N TYR A 489 21.70 -22.27 6.68
CA TYR A 489 20.43 -21.72 7.13
C TYR A 489 20.62 -21.20 8.56
N PRO A 490 20.95 -19.91 8.75
CA PRO A 490 21.27 -19.38 10.08
C PRO A 490 20.16 -19.61 11.10
N GLU A 491 18.89 -19.67 10.67
CA GLU A 491 17.74 -19.96 11.54
C GLU A 491 17.76 -21.36 12.18
N THR A 492 18.56 -22.29 11.66
CA THR A 492 18.72 -23.64 12.23
C THR A 492 19.92 -23.79 13.14
N LEU A 493 20.70 -22.71 13.33
CA LEU A 493 21.95 -22.71 14.10
C LEU A 493 21.76 -21.94 15.41
N SER A 494 22.36 -22.43 16.49
CA SER A 494 22.56 -21.64 17.72
C SER A 494 23.38 -20.38 17.42
N PHE A 495 23.36 -19.40 18.32
CA PHE A 495 24.08 -18.16 18.07
C PHE A 495 25.60 -18.38 17.97
N LEU A 496 26.18 -19.22 18.82
CA LEU A 496 27.62 -19.53 18.74
C LEU A 496 27.98 -20.32 17.46
N GLU A 497 27.11 -21.19 16.96
CA GLU A 497 27.33 -21.86 15.66
C GLU A 497 27.26 -20.86 14.50
N GLN A 498 26.39 -19.85 14.57
CA GLN A 498 26.39 -18.74 13.61
C GLN A 498 27.70 -17.94 13.69
N VAL A 499 28.15 -17.57 14.89
CA VAL A 499 29.43 -16.87 15.10
C VAL A 499 30.58 -17.68 14.49
N GLU A 500 30.68 -18.98 14.79
CA GLU A 500 31.72 -19.85 14.25
C GLU A 500 31.63 -19.97 12.71
N ALA A 501 30.43 -20.13 12.16
CA ALA A 501 30.27 -20.22 10.71
C ALA A 501 30.80 -18.98 9.99
N PHE A 502 30.40 -17.78 10.43
CA PHE A 502 30.86 -16.54 9.82
C PHE A 502 32.34 -16.26 10.15
N HIS A 503 32.82 -16.59 11.35
CA HIS A 503 34.22 -16.41 11.72
C HIS A 503 35.18 -17.30 10.91
N SER A 504 34.70 -18.46 10.45
CA SER A 504 35.49 -19.39 9.63
C SER A 504 35.38 -19.15 8.12
N ALA A 505 34.58 -18.16 7.69
CA ALA A 505 34.35 -17.86 6.29
C ALA A 505 35.44 -16.97 5.67
N GLU A 506 35.93 -17.34 4.48
CA GLU A 506 36.75 -16.47 3.63
C GLU A 506 35.93 -15.65 2.63
N LEU A 507 34.74 -16.15 2.26
CA LEU A 507 33.85 -15.57 1.27
C LEU A 507 32.39 -15.96 1.61
N VAL A 508 31.51 -14.97 1.66
CA VAL A 508 30.09 -15.16 1.95
C VAL A 508 29.25 -14.57 0.83
N VAL A 509 28.30 -15.32 0.30
CA VAL A 509 27.30 -14.85 -0.67
C VAL A 509 25.93 -14.98 -0.02
N GLY A 510 25.10 -13.94 -0.10
CA GLY A 510 23.77 -14.01 0.49
C GLY A 510 22.91 -12.78 0.22
N SER A 511 21.61 -12.93 0.44
CA SER A 511 20.67 -11.82 0.37
C SER A 511 20.95 -10.79 1.46
N SER A 512 20.97 -9.50 1.10
CA SER A 512 21.15 -8.37 2.03
C SER A 512 19.96 -8.27 2.98
N SER A 513 20.04 -9.02 4.07
CA SER A 513 18.98 -9.25 5.05
C SER A 513 19.56 -9.33 6.47
N SER A 514 18.72 -9.47 7.49
CA SER A 514 19.18 -9.56 8.89
C SER A 514 20.15 -10.71 9.16
N ALA A 515 20.12 -11.77 8.36
CA ALA A 515 21.12 -12.84 8.45
C ALA A 515 22.55 -12.35 8.15
N LEU A 516 22.69 -11.31 7.33
CA LEU A 516 23.97 -10.70 6.99
C LEU A 516 24.54 -9.86 8.15
N SER A 517 23.75 -9.55 9.20
CA SER A 517 24.26 -8.99 10.45
C SER A 517 25.25 -9.91 11.17
N ASN A 518 25.29 -11.21 10.82
CA ASN A 518 26.36 -12.08 11.34
C ASN A 518 27.73 -11.82 10.70
N ALA A 519 27.80 -11.09 9.58
CA ALA A 519 29.07 -10.74 8.92
C ALA A 519 29.96 -9.82 9.77
N LEU A 520 29.44 -9.22 10.85
CA LEU A 520 30.28 -8.59 11.88
C LEU A 520 31.32 -9.56 12.47
N PHE A 521 31.00 -10.85 12.57
CA PHE A 521 31.90 -11.86 13.16
C PHE A 521 32.91 -12.43 12.19
N CYS A 522 32.80 -12.10 10.90
CA CYS A 522 33.79 -12.46 9.91
C CYS A 522 35.18 -11.96 10.32
N ARG A 523 36.20 -12.67 9.85
CA ARG A 523 37.58 -12.25 10.04
C ARG A 523 37.90 -11.03 9.16
N PRO A 524 38.84 -10.18 9.58
CA PRO A 524 39.39 -9.15 8.70
C PRO A 524 39.86 -9.77 7.38
N GLY A 525 39.45 -9.16 6.26
CA GLY A 525 39.73 -9.67 4.91
C GLY A 525 38.73 -10.67 4.34
N CYS A 526 37.74 -11.12 5.14
CA CYS A 526 36.59 -11.83 4.59
C CYS A 526 35.83 -10.94 3.60
N ARG A 527 35.42 -11.51 2.47
CA ARG A 527 34.71 -10.82 1.40
C ARG A 527 33.24 -11.23 1.43
N ILE A 528 32.34 -10.28 1.24
CA ILE A 528 30.90 -10.50 1.25
C ILE A 528 30.33 -10.06 -0.10
N LEU A 529 29.59 -10.93 -0.78
CA LEU A 529 28.77 -10.58 -1.94
C LEU A 529 27.31 -10.45 -1.49
N GLY A 530 26.86 -9.21 -1.33
CA GLY A 530 25.50 -8.89 -0.91
C GLY A 530 24.55 -8.83 -2.10
N LEU A 531 23.65 -9.80 -2.21
CA LEU A 531 22.61 -9.84 -3.24
C LEU A 531 21.43 -8.96 -2.82
N ILE A 532 20.92 -8.13 -3.70
CA ILE A 532 19.81 -7.20 -3.38
C ILE A 532 18.96 -6.88 -4.62
N HIS A 533 17.73 -6.40 -4.43
CA HIS A 533 16.85 -5.92 -5.51
C HIS A 533 17.32 -4.54 -6.06
N GLU A 534 16.57 -3.96 -7.00
CA GLU A 534 16.97 -2.75 -7.75
C GLU A 534 16.72 -1.43 -6.99
N GLU A 535 16.16 -1.48 -5.79
CA GLU A 535 15.79 -0.28 -5.03
C GLU A 535 17.05 0.50 -4.61
N LEU A 536 17.12 1.75 -5.03
CA LEU A 536 18.26 2.63 -4.80
C LEU A 536 18.18 3.39 -3.48
N SER A 537 17.07 3.28 -2.77
CA SER A 537 16.85 3.90 -1.47
C SER A 537 17.15 2.96 -0.30
N PHE A 538 17.73 1.79 -0.56
CA PHE A 538 18.02 0.77 0.45
C PHE A 538 19.15 1.19 1.42
N ASN A 539 19.25 0.50 2.56
CA ASN A 539 20.20 0.80 3.65
C ASN A 539 21.64 0.30 3.36
N PHE A 540 22.23 0.72 2.23
CA PHE A 540 23.55 0.28 1.76
C PHE A 540 24.69 0.65 2.72
N ARG A 541 24.74 1.90 3.20
CA ARG A 541 25.71 2.36 4.20
C ARG A 541 25.51 1.65 5.53
N GLY A 542 24.27 1.31 5.87
CA GLY A 542 23.97 0.50 7.05
C GLY A 542 24.66 -0.86 6.99
N TYR A 543 24.49 -1.61 5.91
CA TYR A 543 25.18 -2.89 5.76
C TYR A 543 26.70 -2.72 5.66
N ALA A 544 27.20 -1.77 4.88
CA ALA A 544 28.64 -1.56 4.70
C ALA A 544 29.35 -1.20 6.01
N SER A 545 28.91 -0.16 6.71
CA SER A 545 29.53 0.28 7.98
C SER A 545 29.48 -0.79 9.06
N PHE A 546 28.39 -1.54 9.13
CA PHE A 546 28.23 -2.63 10.09
C PHE A 546 29.19 -3.80 9.81
N ILE A 547 29.37 -4.17 8.54
CA ILE A 547 30.28 -5.26 8.12
C ILE A 547 31.74 -4.84 8.27
N GLU A 548 32.05 -3.59 7.90
CA GLU A 548 33.39 -3.00 8.03
C GLU A 548 33.83 -2.86 9.49
N ALA A 549 32.89 -2.66 10.42
CA ALA A 549 33.19 -2.71 11.86
C ALA A 549 33.79 -4.05 12.30
N GLY A 550 33.51 -5.14 11.57
CA GLY A 550 34.12 -6.46 11.77
C GLY A 550 35.44 -6.67 11.02
N GLY A 551 35.82 -5.74 10.14
CA GLY A 551 36.98 -5.82 9.26
C GLY A 551 36.74 -6.56 7.93
N ALA A 552 35.51 -7.01 7.67
CA ALA A 552 35.10 -7.59 6.40
C ALA A 552 34.70 -6.48 5.40
N ARG A 553 34.54 -6.83 4.12
CA ARG A 553 34.11 -5.90 3.06
C ARG A 553 32.96 -6.47 2.27
N ILE A 554 31.99 -5.61 1.92
CA ILE A 554 30.83 -5.99 1.12
C ILE A 554 30.90 -5.39 -0.29
N LEU A 555 30.53 -6.21 -1.27
CA LEU A 555 30.27 -5.83 -2.65
C LEU A 555 28.79 -6.10 -2.94
N PHE A 556 28.03 -5.08 -3.31
CA PHE A 556 26.62 -5.24 -3.65
C PHE A 556 26.43 -5.67 -5.10
N LEU A 557 25.62 -6.71 -5.30
CA LEU A 557 25.17 -7.16 -6.62
C LEU A 557 23.65 -7.06 -6.69
N ARG A 558 23.17 -6.16 -7.54
CA ARG A 558 21.74 -5.95 -7.77
C ARG A 558 21.19 -7.00 -8.74
N GLY A 559 20.03 -7.54 -8.39
CA GLY A 559 19.18 -8.40 -9.22
C GLY A 559 18.03 -7.63 -9.85
N ARG A 560 17.10 -8.32 -10.49
CA ARG A 560 15.87 -7.77 -11.07
C ARG A 560 14.72 -7.90 -10.08
N THR A 561 14.00 -6.81 -9.85
CA THR A 561 12.84 -6.79 -8.96
C THR A 561 11.66 -7.55 -9.59
N LEU A 562 10.93 -8.31 -8.79
CA LEU A 562 9.65 -8.92 -9.16
C LEU A 562 8.52 -8.08 -8.54
N PRO A 563 7.83 -7.23 -9.33
CA PRO A 563 6.84 -6.30 -8.80
C PRO A 563 5.67 -7.03 -8.15
N ARG A 564 5.26 -6.58 -6.97
CA ARG A 564 4.03 -7.02 -6.32
C ARG A 564 3.30 -5.81 -5.75
N PRO A 565 2.08 -5.49 -6.21
CA PRO A 565 1.31 -4.35 -5.69
C PRO A 565 1.12 -4.44 -4.17
N GLY A 566 1.26 -3.30 -3.49
CA GLY A 566 1.05 -3.19 -2.04
C GLY A 566 2.18 -3.72 -1.15
N VAL A 567 3.30 -4.17 -1.71
CA VAL A 567 4.47 -4.58 -0.93
C VAL A 567 5.47 -3.42 -0.87
N HIS A 568 5.98 -3.14 0.34
CA HIS A 568 7.02 -2.12 0.55
C HIS A 568 8.24 -2.38 -0.35
N ALA A 569 8.86 -1.32 -0.88
CA ALA A 569 9.96 -1.42 -1.85
C ALA A 569 11.17 -2.22 -1.36
N PHE A 570 11.41 -2.27 -0.04
CA PHE A 570 12.47 -3.09 0.55
C PHE A 570 12.12 -4.57 0.70
N HIS A 571 10.84 -4.93 0.54
CA HIS A 571 10.30 -6.26 0.78
C HIS A 571 9.90 -6.98 -0.50
N VAL A 572 10.21 -6.40 -1.66
CA VAL A 572 9.94 -6.98 -2.97
C VAL A 572 10.85 -8.18 -3.24
N SER A 573 10.28 -9.26 -3.75
CA SER A 573 11.05 -10.41 -4.21
C SER A 573 11.85 -10.06 -5.46
N TYR A 574 12.92 -10.79 -5.72
CA TYR A 574 13.84 -10.49 -6.82
C TYR A 574 14.56 -11.75 -7.29
N THR A 575 15.15 -11.67 -8.48
CA THR A 575 16.04 -12.69 -9.03
C THR A 575 17.41 -12.10 -9.31
N VAL A 576 18.47 -12.89 -9.20
CA VAL A 576 19.82 -12.47 -9.62
C VAL A 576 20.34 -13.48 -10.62
N ASP A 577 20.87 -13.02 -11.75
CA ASP A 577 21.49 -13.90 -12.75
C ASP A 577 22.66 -14.67 -12.11
N PRO A 578 22.61 -16.02 -12.04
CA PRO A 578 23.67 -16.82 -11.43
C PRO A 578 25.02 -16.68 -12.14
N GLY A 579 25.03 -16.42 -13.45
CA GLY A 579 26.26 -16.15 -14.20
C GLY A 579 26.94 -14.88 -13.71
N ARG A 580 26.16 -13.84 -13.37
CA ARG A 580 26.67 -12.62 -12.75
C ARG A 580 27.16 -12.83 -11.32
N VAL A 581 26.49 -13.71 -10.55
CA VAL A 581 26.98 -14.10 -9.21
C VAL A 581 28.35 -14.76 -9.31
N VAL A 582 28.52 -15.73 -10.21
CA VAL A 582 29.81 -16.41 -10.44
C VAL A 582 30.89 -15.43 -10.89
N ALA A 583 30.57 -14.50 -11.80
CA ALA A 583 31.52 -13.48 -12.25
C ALA A 583 31.94 -12.53 -11.12
N ALA A 584 31.00 -12.11 -10.27
CA ALA A 584 31.28 -11.26 -9.12
C ALA A 584 32.15 -11.99 -8.06
N VAL A 585 31.89 -13.28 -7.84
CA VAL A 585 32.75 -14.13 -7.00
C VAL A 585 34.17 -14.18 -7.55
N ALA A 586 34.34 -14.44 -8.85
CA ALA A 586 35.66 -14.49 -9.48
C ALA A 586 36.43 -13.17 -9.36
N ALA A 587 35.74 -12.02 -9.40
CA ALA A 587 36.38 -10.73 -9.20
C ALA A 587 36.79 -10.47 -7.74
N LEU A 588 35.99 -10.91 -6.76
CA LEU A 588 36.38 -10.87 -5.34
C LEU A 588 37.59 -11.78 -5.05
N GLU A 589 37.77 -12.85 -5.83
CA GLU A 589 38.99 -13.67 -5.79
C GLU A 589 40.18 -12.96 -6.44
N ALA A 590 39.97 -12.32 -7.59
CA ALA A 590 41.00 -11.53 -8.26
C ALA A 590 41.47 -10.33 -7.43
N GLU A 591 40.60 -9.70 -6.61
CA GLU A 591 40.99 -8.64 -5.67
C GLU A 591 42.09 -9.12 -4.70
N VAL A 592 41.99 -10.37 -4.23
CA VAL A 592 43.01 -10.95 -3.34
C VAL A 592 44.32 -11.19 -4.08
N ALA A 593 44.25 -11.67 -5.33
CA ALA A 593 45.44 -11.96 -6.13
C ALA A 593 46.17 -10.70 -6.61
N THR A 594 45.44 -9.63 -6.91
CA THR A 594 45.97 -8.44 -7.59
C THR A 594 46.10 -7.21 -6.68
N GLY A 595 45.40 -7.19 -5.54
CA GLY A 595 45.27 -6.01 -4.67
C GLY A 595 44.34 -4.92 -5.22
N ALA A 596 43.79 -5.09 -6.43
CA ALA A 596 42.85 -4.14 -7.03
C ALA A 596 41.42 -4.41 -6.52
N PRO A 597 40.69 -3.40 -6.02
CA PRO A 597 39.35 -3.60 -5.47
C PRO A 597 38.37 -4.09 -6.53
N ALA A 598 37.54 -5.08 -6.17
CA ALA A 598 36.46 -5.56 -7.03
C ALA A 598 35.31 -4.54 -7.09
N GLY A 599 34.74 -4.39 -8.28
CA GLY A 599 33.61 -3.50 -8.54
C GLY A 599 34.00 -2.03 -8.54
N PHE A 600 33.02 -1.18 -8.24
CA PHE A 600 33.14 0.27 -8.30
C PHE A 600 32.75 0.87 -6.94
N SER A 601 33.56 1.80 -6.45
CA SER A 601 33.29 2.54 -5.21
C SER A 601 32.56 3.86 -5.52
N ILE A 602 31.66 4.27 -4.62
CA ILE A 602 31.08 5.62 -4.62
C ILE A 602 32.08 6.55 -3.90
N ALA A 603 32.77 7.42 -4.65
CA ALA A 603 33.65 8.41 -4.04
C ALA A 603 32.84 9.44 -3.23
N ALA A 604 33.37 9.84 -2.06
CA ALA A 604 32.71 10.69 -1.06
C ALA A 604 32.43 12.16 -1.48
N ALA A 605 32.44 12.50 -2.78
CA ALA A 605 32.44 13.89 -3.28
C ALA A 605 31.30 14.29 -4.23
N ASP A 606 30.33 13.42 -4.53
CA ASP A 606 29.17 13.78 -5.37
C ASP A 606 27.84 13.65 -4.61
N ASP A 607 27.69 14.50 -3.59
CA ASP A 607 26.43 14.71 -2.86
C ASP A 607 25.73 16.00 -3.35
N ARG A 608 25.85 16.34 -4.63
CA ARG A 608 25.04 17.40 -5.24
C ARG A 608 23.74 16.81 -5.77
N PRO A 609 22.57 17.40 -5.48
CA PRO A 609 21.39 17.12 -6.30
C PRO A 609 21.70 17.58 -7.72
N ILE A 610 21.94 16.62 -8.61
CA ILE A 610 22.10 16.89 -10.04
C ILE A 610 20.73 17.38 -10.54
N ARG A 611 20.66 18.67 -10.87
CA ARG A 611 19.62 19.19 -11.76
C ARG A 611 19.64 18.36 -13.03
N VAL A 612 18.51 17.77 -13.38
CA VAL A 612 18.28 17.12 -14.68
C VAL A 612 18.69 18.12 -15.77
N PRO A 613 19.77 17.87 -16.55
CA PRO A 613 20.03 18.65 -17.73
C PRO A 613 19.01 18.24 -18.78
N ASP A 614 18.32 19.23 -19.30
CA ASP A 614 17.46 19.08 -20.45
C ASP A 614 18.33 18.83 -21.70
N ARG A 615 18.00 17.74 -22.42
CA ARG A 615 18.37 17.36 -23.80
C ARG A 615 19.81 16.92 -24.11
N GLY A 616 19.89 15.82 -24.89
CA GLY A 616 21.05 15.49 -25.72
C GLY A 616 21.05 14.05 -26.23
N ALA A 617 20.55 13.85 -27.45
CA ALA A 617 20.70 12.59 -28.19
C ALA A 617 22.18 12.16 -28.31
N SER A 618 22.40 10.86 -28.57
CA SER A 618 23.58 10.24 -29.22
C SER A 618 24.61 9.55 -28.31
N ARG A 619 24.41 8.25 -28.05
CA ARG A 619 25.17 7.10 -28.63
C ARG A 619 25.14 5.89 -27.72
N LEU A 620 24.07 5.10 -27.84
CA LEU A 620 24.12 3.67 -27.63
C LEU A 620 24.93 3.07 -28.79
N GLN A 621 26.18 2.70 -28.55
CA GLN A 621 26.89 1.78 -29.43
C GLN A 621 26.43 0.35 -29.14
N ASP A 622 25.46 -0.06 -29.97
CA ASP A 622 25.46 -1.32 -30.71
C ASP A 622 25.71 -2.62 -29.93
N LYS A 623 24.64 -3.22 -29.43
CA LYS A 623 24.58 -4.68 -29.23
C LYS A 623 24.03 -5.30 -30.50
N ARG A 624 24.95 -5.83 -31.31
CA ARG A 624 24.77 -6.81 -32.39
C ARG A 624 23.56 -6.53 -33.29
N THR A 625 23.85 -6.01 -34.47
CA THR A 625 23.11 -6.31 -35.70
C THR A 625 22.86 -7.82 -35.83
N VAL A 626 21.78 -8.30 -35.20
CA VAL A 626 21.02 -9.41 -35.76
C VAL A 626 20.59 -8.91 -37.13
N GLY A 627 20.89 -9.66 -38.20
CA GLY A 627 20.44 -9.30 -39.54
C GLY A 627 18.93 -9.04 -39.56
N PRO A 628 18.38 -8.36 -40.59
CA PRO A 628 16.95 -8.09 -40.64
C PRO A 628 16.19 -9.38 -40.35
N ALA A 629 15.38 -9.40 -39.29
CA ALA A 629 14.64 -10.59 -38.91
C ALA A 629 13.81 -11.02 -40.13
N ARG A 630 14.05 -12.23 -40.63
CA ARG A 630 13.37 -12.79 -41.80
C ARG A 630 12.51 -13.95 -41.35
N VAL A 631 11.33 -14.03 -41.92
CA VAL A 631 10.44 -15.18 -41.73
C VAL A 631 11.04 -16.37 -42.46
N ASP A 632 11.31 -17.45 -41.73
CA ASP A 632 11.71 -18.75 -42.26
C ASP A 632 10.46 -19.44 -42.87
N PRO A 633 10.41 -19.61 -44.21
CA PRO A 633 9.22 -20.16 -44.87
C PRO A 633 8.95 -21.62 -44.52
N ASP A 634 9.98 -22.41 -44.22
CA ASP A 634 9.84 -23.82 -43.85
C ASP A 634 9.29 -23.96 -42.43
N ARG A 635 9.68 -23.05 -41.53
CA ARG A 635 9.11 -22.97 -40.18
C ARG A 635 7.70 -22.43 -40.19
N LEU A 636 7.41 -21.41 -41.00
CA LEU A 636 6.06 -20.85 -41.13
C LEU A 636 5.07 -21.91 -41.63
N ALA A 637 5.46 -22.74 -42.61
CA ALA A 637 4.62 -23.83 -43.11
C ALA A 637 4.28 -24.91 -42.06
N ARG A 638 5.06 -25.00 -40.97
CA ARG A 638 4.82 -25.91 -39.85
C ARG A 638 3.86 -25.34 -38.80
N VAL A 639 3.69 -24.02 -38.74
CA VAL A 639 2.75 -23.37 -37.81
C VAL A 639 1.35 -23.38 -38.43
N ARG A 640 0.55 -24.40 -38.06
CA ARG A 640 -0.82 -24.58 -38.60
C ARG A 640 -1.92 -24.12 -37.65
N THR A 641 -1.59 -23.91 -36.38
CA THR A 641 -2.51 -23.52 -35.32
C THR A 641 -1.72 -22.86 -34.18
N LEU A 642 -2.39 -22.06 -33.36
CA LEU A 642 -1.82 -21.39 -32.19
C LEU A 642 -2.50 -21.87 -30.91
N ALA A 643 -1.73 -22.13 -29.86
CA ALA A 643 -2.24 -22.47 -28.53
C ALA A 643 -2.27 -21.23 -27.62
N ALA A 644 -3.07 -21.28 -26.55
CA ALA A 644 -3.09 -20.23 -25.53
C ALA A 644 -2.08 -20.52 -24.42
N GLY A 645 -1.43 -19.48 -23.90
CA GLY A 645 -0.49 -19.58 -22.80
C GLY A 645 0.92 -20.03 -23.22
N PRO A 646 1.86 -20.06 -22.27
CA PRO A 646 3.26 -20.39 -22.55
C PRO A 646 3.49 -21.89 -22.67
N HIS A 647 4.46 -22.29 -23.52
CA HIS A 647 4.82 -23.68 -23.76
C HIS A 647 6.30 -23.92 -23.50
N ALA A 648 6.65 -25.14 -23.11
CA ALA A 648 8.04 -25.53 -22.82
C ALA A 648 8.94 -25.60 -24.07
N GLY A 649 8.36 -25.58 -25.27
CA GLY A 649 9.05 -25.62 -26.54
C GLY A 649 8.08 -25.85 -27.71
N ALA A 650 8.56 -25.66 -28.94
CA ALA A 650 7.72 -25.70 -30.15
C ALA A 650 6.94 -27.01 -30.36
N GLU A 651 7.45 -28.14 -29.87
CA GLU A 651 6.79 -29.46 -29.96
C GLU A 651 5.60 -29.61 -29.00
N ALA A 652 5.51 -28.77 -27.96
CA ALA A 652 4.43 -28.78 -26.98
C ALA A 652 3.25 -27.86 -27.37
N GLY A 653 3.37 -27.14 -28.49
CA GLY A 653 2.47 -26.07 -28.90
C GLY A 653 3.20 -24.73 -29.01
N LEU A 654 2.62 -23.79 -29.76
CA LEU A 654 3.15 -22.43 -29.91
C LEU A 654 2.03 -21.43 -29.64
N CYS A 655 2.25 -20.53 -28.69
CA CYS A 655 1.46 -19.32 -28.58
C CYS A 655 1.77 -18.36 -29.74
N ALA A 656 0.96 -17.32 -29.91
CA ALA A 656 1.14 -16.36 -31.00
C ALA A 656 2.56 -15.78 -31.06
N LEU A 657 3.17 -15.48 -29.92
CA LEU A 657 4.49 -14.85 -29.88
C LEU A 657 5.65 -15.84 -29.86
N GLU A 658 5.44 -17.03 -29.31
CA GLU A 658 6.37 -18.15 -29.49
C GLU A 658 6.45 -18.54 -30.97
N ALA A 659 5.33 -18.51 -31.69
CA ALA A 659 5.30 -18.71 -33.14
C ALA A 659 6.09 -17.63 -33.88
N VAL A 660 6.00 -16.36 -33.46
CA VAL A 660 6.79 -15.25 -34.02
C VAL A 660 8.30 -15.48 -33.78
N ALA A 661 8.71 -15.83 -32.56
CA ALA A 661 10.10 -16.18 -32.26
C ALA A 661 10.58 -17.37 -33.10
N TYR A 662 9.75 -18.41 -33.19
CA TYR A 662 10.05 -19.65 -33.92
C TYR A 662 10.27 -19.39 -35.42
N VAL A 663 9.37 -18.66 -36.09
CA VAL A 663 9.50 -18.35 -37.53
C VAL A 663 10.59 -17.32 -37.81
N ALA A 664 10.99 -16.50 -36.83
CA ALA A 664 12.10 -15.56 -36.94
C ALA A 664 13.48 -16.19 -36.68
N GLY A 665 13.52 -17.47 -36.26
CA GLY A 665 14.78 -18.14 -35.91
C GLY A 665 15.31 -17.78 -34.52
N GLU A 666 14.51 -17.13 -33.68
CA GLU A 666 14.88 -16.73 -32.33
C GLU A 666 14.75 -17.89 -31.33
N PRO A 667 15.42 -17.83 -30.16
CA PRO A 667 15.18 -18.77 -29.06
C PRO A 667 13.69 -18.79 -28.68
N HIS A 668 13.19 -19.97 -28.27
CA HIS A 668 11.80 -20.14 -27.82
C HIS A 668 11.49 -19.17 -26.68
N SER A 669 10.59 -18.23 -26.94
CA SER A 669 10.22 -17.15 -26.03
C SER A 669 8.87 -16.60 -26.45
N ASP A 670 8.02 -16.26 -25.49
CA ASP A 670 6.82 -15.46 -25.74
C ASP A 670 7.14 -13.95 -25.82
N GLU A 671 8.39 -13.55 -25.60
CA GLU A 671 8.93 -12.18 -25.80
C GLU A 671 9.93 -12.14 -26.97
N PRO A 672 9.49 -12.25 -28.24
CA PRO A 672 10.36 -12.21 -29.40
C PRO A 672 11.06 -10.85 -29.55
N ALA A 673 12.37 -10.88 -29.78
CA ALA A 673 13.20 -9.69 -29.95
C ALA A 673 12.98 -8.99 -31.30
N CYS A 674 12.42 -9.68 -32.29
CA CYS A 674 12.09 -9.15 -33.61
C CYS A 674 10.76 -8.39 -33.68
N ALA A 675 9.89 -8.53 -32.67
CA ALA A 675 8.59 -7.86 -32.64
C ALA A 675 8.64 -6.56 -31.83
N SER A 676 7.74 -5.64 -32.17
CA SER A 676 7.43 -4.46 -31.35
C SER A 676 6.92 -4.87 -29.98
N PRO A 677 7.50 -4.39 -28.87
CA PRO A 677 7.02 -4.70 -27.52
C PRO A 677 5.55 -4.33 -27.30
N SER A 678 5.08 -3.20 -27.85
CA SER A 678 3.68 -2.77 -27.71
C SER A 678 2.71 -3.67 -28.49
N ILE A 679 3.06 -4.06 -29.72
CA ILE A 679 2.23 -4.98 -30.53
C ILE A 679 2.24 -6.38 -29.91
N ALA A 680 3.42 -6.88 -29.56
CA ALA A 680 3.62 -8.18 -28.92
C ALA A 680 2.70 -8.32 -27.69
N ALA A 681 2.77 -7.35 -26.81
CA ALA A 681 2.08 -7.44 -25.54
C ALA A 681 0.53 -7.29 -25.72
N PHE A 682 0.05 -6.52 -26.71
CA PHE A 682 -1.36 -6.51 -27.12
C PHE A 682 -1.81 -7.87 -27.69
N VAL A 683 -1.08 -8.39 -28.67
CA VAL A 683 -1.40 -9.65 -29.37
C VAL A 683 -1.36 -10.84 -28.43
N ARG A 684 -0.43 -10.90 -27.48
CA ARG A 684 -0.35 -11.98 -26.48
C ARG A 684 -1.62 -12.05 -25.63
N THR A 685 -2.00 -10.91 -25.06
CA THR A 685 -3.23 -10.79 -24.25
C THR A 685 -4.47 -11.16 -25.07
N TRP A 686 -4.53 -10.67 -26.31
CA TRP A 686 -5.66 -10.89 -27.21
C TRP A 686 -5.77 -12.37 -27.61
N SER A 687 -4.67 -12.96 -28.07
CA SER A 687 -4.56 -14.34 -28.53
C SER A 687 -4.95 -15.36 -27.46
N ASP A 688 -4.42 -15.22 -26.24
CA ASP A 688 -4.64 -16.19 -25.16
C ASP A 688 -6.10 -16.30 -24.71
N ARG A 689 -6.91 -15.29 -25.03
CA ARG A 689 -8.30 -15.17 -24.61
C ARG A 689 -9.31 -15.42 -25.73
N LEU A 690 -8.84 -15.58 -26.96
CA LEU A 690 -9.69 -15.98 -28.08
C LEU A 690 -10.03 -17.48 -27.99
N PRO A 691 -11.26 -17.88 -28.37
CA PRO A 691 -11.55 -19.25 -28.74
C PRO A 691 -10.59 -19.76 -29.84
N GLN A 692 -10.33 -21.06 -29.87
CA GLN A 692 -9.31 -21.66 -30.74
C GLN A 692 -9.50 -21.31 -32.23
N ASP A 693 -10.73 -21.43 -32.73
CA ASP A 693 -11.12 -21.10 -34.11
C ASP A 693 -10.89 -19.62 -34.44
N ALA A 694 -11.24 -18.72 -33.54
CA ALA A 694 -11.02 -17.29 -33.70
C ALA A 694 -9.53 -16.91 -33.62
N ARG A 695 -8.74 -17.58 -32.77
CA ARG A 695 -7.29 -17.37 -32.67
C ARG A 695 -6.60 -17.76 -33.98
N ASP A 696 -6.94 -18.91 -34.54
CA ASP A 696 -6.38 -19.36 -35.80
C ASP A 696 -6.88 -18.51 -36.99
N ALA A 697 -8.11 -18.01 -36.96
CA ALA A 697 -8.62 -17.14 -38.02
C ALA A 697 -8.05 -15.71 -37.99
N LEU A 698 -7.86 -15.12 -36.80
CA LEU A 698 -7.52 -13.70 -36.64
C LEU A 698 -6.03 -13.46 -36.36
N ILE A 699 -5.37 -14.32 -35.59
CA ILE A 699 -4.00 -14.10 -35.10
C ILE A 699 -2.96 -14.82 -35.95
N LEU A 700 -3.23 -16.06 -36.36
CA LEU A 700 -2.27 -16.84 -37.17
C LEU A 700 -1.82 -16.09 -38.45
N PRO A 701 -2.69 -15.38 -39.21
CA PRO A 701 -2.25 -14.59 -40.36
C PRO A 701 -1.34 -13.41 -40.01
N LEU A 702 -1.35 -12.94 -38.77
CA LEU A 702 -0.50 -11.84 -38.30
C LEU A 702 0.91 -12.28 -37.94
N VAL A 703 1.12 -13.54 -37.56
CA VAL A 703 2.44 -14.08 -37.12
C VAL A 703 3.59 -13.66 -38.04
N PRO A 704 3.56 -13.86 -39.37
CA PRO A 704 4.67 -13.44 -40.24
C PRO A 704 4.79 -11.91 -40.37
N ARG A 705 3.70 -11.15 -40.16
CA ARG A 705 3.69 -9.68 -40.23
C ARG A 705 4.23 -9.02 -38.96
N LEU A 706 4.31 -9.75 -37.85
CA LEU A 706 4.88 -9.26 -36.59
C LEU A 706 6.41 -9.31 -36.58
N VAL A 707 7.02 -10.19 -37.39
CA VAL A 707 8.48 -10.29 -37.52
C VAL A 707 9.04 -9.00 -38.13
N GLY A 708 10.02 -8.41 -37.45
CA GLY A 708 10.66 -7.18 -37.90
C GLY A 708 9.88 -5.91 -37.59
N THR A 709 8.82 -5.98 -36.77
CA THR A 709 8.05 -4.80 -36.37
C THR A 709 8.74 -3.95 -35.30
N ARG A 710 9.84 -4.42 -34.71
CA ARG A 710 10.59 -3.67 -33.70
C ARG A 710 11.03 -2.29 -34.24
N GLY A 711 10.70 -1.25 -33.48
CA GLY A 711 10.96 0.15 -33.87
C GLY A 711 11.69 0.94 -32.80
N SER A 712 11.87 2.23 -33.05
CA SER A 712 12.39 3.16 -32.04
C SER A 712 11.38 3.39 -30.91
N GLU A 713 11.85 3.98 -29.81
CA GLU A 713 11.01 4.41 -28.69
C GLU A 713 9.90 5.39 -29.11
N ALA A 714 10.14 6.24 -30.12
CA ALA A 714 9.14 7.16 -30.64
C ALA A 714 8.02 6.42 -31.38
N LEU A 715 8.36 5.40 -32.16
CA LEU A 715 7.38 4.54 -32.82
C LEU A 715 6.57 3.72 -31.80
N GLU A 716 7.23 3.23 -30.74
CA GLU A 716 6.55 2.53 -29.64
C GLU A 716 5.57 3.45 -28.89
N ARG A 717 5.94 4.70 -28.59
CA ARG A 717 5.01 5.67 -28.00
C ARG A 717 3.80 5.93 -28.88
N ARG A 718 3.99 6.06 -30.20
CA ARG A 718 2.87 6.23 -31.15
C ARG A 718 1.96 5.00 -31.17
N ARG A 719 2.53 3.80 -31.15
CA ARG A 719 1.77 2.55 -31.11
C ARG A 719 0.94 2.45 -29.83
N VAL A 720 1.49 2.83 -28.67
CA VAL A 720 0.73 2.92 -27.41
C VAL A 720 -0.43 3.92 -27.51
N ALA A 721 -0.19 5.10 -28.10
CA ALA A 721 -1.24 6.09 -28.32
C ALA A 721 -2.37 5.56 -29.21
N LEU A 722 -2.05 4.81 -30.28
CA LEU A 722 -3.06 4.13 -31.12
C LEU A 722 -3.94 3.15 -30.34
N VAL A 723 -3.38 2.42 -29.37
CA VAL A 723 -4.18 1.51 -28.54
C VAL A 723 -5.06 2.27 -27.55
N ALA A 724 -4.53 3.34 -26.95
CA ALA A 724 -5.30 4.20 -26.05
C ALA A 724 -6.46 4.89 -26.79
N ASP A 725 -6.20 5.37 -28.00
CA ASP A 725 -7.16 5.94 -28.92
C ASP A 725 -8.29 4.96 -29.26
N TRP A 726 -7.93 3.76 -29.69
CA TRP A 726 -8.88 2.69 -29.99
C TRP A 726 -9.74 2.34 -28.78
N LEU A 727 -9.12 2.27 -27.60
CA LEU A 727 -9.85 2.03 -26.36
C LEU A 727 -10.94 3.08 -26.13
N ILE A 728 -10.56 4.36 -26.18
CA ILE A 728 -11.42 5.48 -25.80
C ILE A 728 -12.52 5.71 -26.85
N ARG A 729 -12.17 5.68 -28.14
CA ARG A 729 -13.06 6.12 -29.22
C ARG A 729 -13.76 4.99 -29.96
N THR A 730 -13.31 3.74 -29.78
CA THR A 730 -13.91 2.57 -30.45
C THR A 730 -14.42 1.54 -29.45
N HIS A 731 -13.59 1.11 -28.51
CA HIS A 731 -13.91 0.01 -27.60
C HIS A 731 -14.95 0.41 -26.54
N LEU A 732 -14.74 1.51 -25.80
CA LEU A 732 -15.70 1.99 -24.80
C LEU A 732 -17.07 2.36 -25.43
N PRO A 733 -17.14 3.17 -26.51
CA PRO A 733 -18.40 3.54 -27.14
C PRO A 733 -19.29 2.37 -27.55
N ALA A 734 -18.69 1.27 -28.04
CA ALA A 734 -19.42 0.06 -28.41
C ALA A 734 -20.19 -0.54 -27.21
N TRP A 735 -19.57 -0.58 -26.03
CA TRP A 735 -20.21 -1.03 -24.80
C TRP A 735 -21.24 -0.04 -24.26
N PHE A 736 -20.96 1.26 -24.37
CA PHE A 736 -21.89 2.32 -23.96
C PHE A 736 -23.18 2.30 -24.78
N ARG A 737 -23.08 2.19 -26.12
CA ARG A 737 -24.26 2.05 -27.00
C ARG A 737 -25.06 0.79 -26.69
N LEU A 738 -24.37 -0.32 -26.42
CA LEU A 738 -25.03 -1.55 -25.98
C LEU A 738 -25.76 -1.38 -24.62
N ALA A 739 -25.19 -0.58 -23.71
CA ALA A 739 -25.81 -0.17 -22.46
C ALA A 739 -26.89 0.91 -22.58
N LYS A 740 -27.27 1.31 -23.80
CA LYS A 740 -28.20 2.42 -24.09
C LYS A 740 -27.72 3.79 -23.60
N LEU A 741 -26.42 3.92 -23.35
CA LEU A 741 -25.72 5.19 -23.06
C LEU A 741 -25.18 5.78 -24.36
N ASN A 742 -26.07 6.00 -25.34
CA ASN A 742 -25.67 6.41 -26.69
C ASN A 742 -24.99 7.76 -26.68
N VAL A 743 -25.52 8.74 -25.91
CA VAL A 743 -24.94 10.09 -25.82
C VAL A 743 -23.51 10.05 -25.30
N GLU A 744 -23.28 9.35 -24.19
CA GLU A 744 -21.93 9.23 -23.61
C GLU A 744 -20.99 8.39 -24.49
N GLY A 745 -21.52 7.40 -25.22
CA GLY A 745 -20.76 6.64 -26.20
C GLY A 745 -20.35 7.49 -27.41
N ASP A 746 -21.24 8.34 -27.92
CA ASP A 746 -20.98 9.22 -29.06
C ASP A 746 -20.04 10.36 -28.65
N GLU A 747 -20.21 10.95 -27.46
CA GLU A 747 -19.27 11.94 -26.90
C GLU A 747 -17.83 11.43 -26.84
N LEU A 748 -17.63 10.14 -26.49
CA LEU A 748 -16.30 9.52 -26.44
C LEU A 748 -15.79 9.19 -27.85
N ALA A 749 -16.65 8.75 -28.77
CA ALA A 749 -16.29 8.45 -30.15
C ALA A 749 -15.87 9.71 -30.94
N ASP A 750 -16.51 10.85 -30.64
CA ASP A 750 -16.29 12.14 -31.30
C ASP A 750 -15.08 12.91 -30.75
N LEU A 751 -14.37 12.37 -29.75
CA LEU A 751 -13.14 12.97 -29.25
C LEU A 751 -12.08 13.03 -30.37
N PRO A 752 -11.20 14.06 -30.32
CA PRO A 752 -10.01 14.09 -31.17
C PRO A 752 -9.18 12.81 -31.03
N GLU A 753 -8.52 12.40 -32.11
CA GLU A 753 -7.61 11.24 -32.07
C GLU A 753 -6.51 11.45 -31.03
N VAL A 754 -6.30 10.43 -30.19
CA VAL A 754 -5.19 10.40 -29.24
C VAL A 754 -3.92 10.08 -30.02
N GLU A 755 -3.14 11.11 -30.25
CA GLU A 755 -1.91 11.03 -31.01
C GLU A 755 -0.67 10.77 -30.16
N ASP A 756 -0.75 11.18 -28.88
CA ASP A 756 0.30 11.04 -27.86
C ASP A 756 -0.32 10.65 -26.51
N VAL A 757 0.37 9.78 -25.78
CA VAL A 757 0.00 9.31 -24.43
C VAL A 757 -0.14 10.47 -23.44
N ALA A 758 0.59 11.58 -23.62
CA ALA A 758 0.46 12.78 -22.79
C ALA A 758 -0.95 13.41 -22.85
N GLN A 759 -1.68 13.24 -23.96
CA GLN A 759 -3.04 13.76 -24.13
C GLN A 759 -4.06 13.04 -23.24
N LEU A 760 -3.73 11.88 -22.67
CA LEU A 760 -4.64 11.10 -21.85
C LEU A 760 -5.00 11.77 -20.51
N VAL A 761 -4.13 12.66 -20.02
CA VAL A 761 -4.39 13.42 -18.80
C VAL A 761 -5.61 14.34 -18.97
N SER A 762 -5.77 14.98 -20.13
CA SER A 762 -6.92 15.87 -20.40
C SER A 762 -8.23 15.10 -20.62
N LEU A 763 -8.16 13.80 -20.92
CA LEU A 763 -9.32 12.92 -21.10
C LEU A 763 -9.80 12.28 -19.79
N CYS A 764 -9.06 12.43 -18.70
CA CYS A 764 -9.36 11.83 -17.39
C CYS A 764 -10.77 12.18 -16.88
N ASP A 765 -11.18 13.44 -17.04
CA ASP A 765 -12.50 13.88 -16.58
C ASP A 765 -13.65 13.35 -17.44
N HIS A 766 -13.43 13.17 -18.75
CA HIS A 766 -14.39 12.51 -19.63
C HIS A 766 -14.58 11.04 -19.21
N LEU A 767 -13.48 10.33 -18.93
CA LEU A 767 -13.52 8.94 -18.48
C LEU A 767 -14.18 8.80 -17.09
N LYS A 768 -13.89 9.70 -16.14
CA LYS A 768 -14.55 9.72 -14.82
C LYS A 768 -16.05 9.99 -14.92
N ARG A 769 -16.48 10.88 -15.81
CA ARG A 769 -17.91 11.14 -16.07
C ARG A 769 -18.59 9.92 -16.68
N ALA A 770 -17.98 9.35 -17.71
CA ALA A 770 -18.45 8.12 -18.36
C ALA A 770 -18.60 6.97 -17.35
N ARG A 771 -17.61 6.78 -16.45
CA ARG A 771 -17.68 5.85 -15.31
C ARG A 771 -18.89 6.08 -14.43
N LYS A 772 -19.08 7.32 -13.96
CA LYS A 772 -20.20 7.66 -13.05
C LYS A 772 -21.54 7.38 -13.71
N ARG A 773 -21.70 7.70 -14.99
CA ARG A 773 -22.94 7.49 -15.75
C ARG A 773 -23.23 6.00 -15.98
N ALA A 774 -22.22 5.22 -16.34
CA ALA A 774 -22.34 3.78 -16.47
C ALA A 774 -22.67 3.09 -15.13
N ALA A 775 -22.08 3.55 -14.02
CA ALA A 775 -22.40 3.07 -12.68
C ALA A 775 -23.85 3.40 -12.25
N VAL A 776 -24.35 4.59 -12.60
CA VAL A 776 -25.76 4.96 -12.33
C VAL A 776 -26.72 4.12 -13.17
N ALA A 777 -26.42 3.94 -14.46
CA ALA A 777 -27.21 3.07 -15.35
C ALA A 777 -27.27 1.62 -14.82
N ASN A 778 -26.15 1.13 -14.30
CA ASN A 778 -26.09 -0.14 -13.59
C ASN A 778 -27.04 -0.16 -12.39
N LEU A 779 -27.00 0.82 -11.48
CA LEU A 779 -27.82 0.84 -10.27
C LEU A 779 -29.34 0.80 -10.55
N THR A 780 -29.80 1.42 -11.64
CA THR A 780 -31.22 1.49 -12.03
C THR A 780 -31.84 0.17 -12.53
N LEU A 781 -31.05 -0.82 -12.97
CA LEU A 781 -31.54 -1.98 -13.72
C LEU A 781 -31.69 -3.30 -12.89
N ARG A 782 -32.29 -3.34 -11.69
CA ARG A 782 -32.38 -4.56 -10.80
C ARG A 782 -32.87 -5.83 -11.55
N GLN A 783 -32.08 -6.88 -11.84
CA GLN A 783 -31.77 -8.11 -11.06
C GLN A 783 -30.92 -9.04 -11.97
N THR A 784 -29.73 -9.53 -11.58
CA THR A 784 -29.05 -10.67 -12.27
C THR A 784 -28.00 -11.36 -11.36
N GLY A 785 -27.85 -12.68 -11.51
CA GLY A 785 -26.96 -13.54 -10.71
C GLY A 785 -25.45 -13.43 -11.06
N SER A 786 -24.60 -14.04 -10.22
CA SER A 786 -23.12 -13.97 -10.31
C SER A 786 -22.52 -14.45 -11.64
N ALA A 787 -23.16 -15.39 -12.33
CA ALA A 787 -22.68 -15.91 -13.61
C ALA A 787 -22.71 -14.87 -14.73
N VAL A 788 -23.73 -14.01 -14.76
CA VAL A 788 -23.84 -12.91 -15.75
C VAL A 788 -22.79 -11.83 -15.45
N ARG A 789 -22.48 -11.60 -14.17
CA ARG A 789 -21.39 -10.71 -13.74
C ARG A 789 -20.02 -11.21 -14.19
N GLY A 790 -19.78 -12.51 -14.08
CA GLY A 790 -18.57 -13.17 -14.57
C GLY A 790 -18.44 -13.08 -16.08
N ALA A 791 -19.50 -13.34 -16.85
CA ALA A 791 -19.46 -13.23 -18.31
C ALA A 791 -19.25 -11.79 -18.80
N ALA A 792 -19.82 -10.79 -18.12
CA ALA A 792 -19.59 -9.37 -18.42
C ALA A 792 -18.18 -8.91 -18.04
N TRP A 793 -17.67 -9.40 -16.90
CA TRP A 793 -16.27 -9.24 -16.48
C TRP A 793 -15.34 -9.83 -17.53
N ASP A 794 -15.57 -11.06 -17.97
CA ASP A 794 -14.78 -11.73 -18.99
C ASP A 794 -14.87 -11.01 -20.34
N ALA A 795 -16.04 -10.54 -20.77
CA ALA A 795 -16.18 -9.81 -22.04
C ALA A 795 -15.48 -8.43 -22.04
N ALA A 796 -15.58 -7.68 -20.94
CA ALA A 796 -14.88 -6.41 -20.76
C ALA A 796 -13.37 -6.59 -20.64
N HIS A 797 -12.94 -7.65 -19.95
CA HIS A 797 -11.54 -8.03 -19.73
C HIS A 797 -10.92 -8.69 -20.99
N GLN A 798 -11.71 -9.37 -21.82
CA GLN A 798 -11.27 -10.01 -23.07
C GLN A 798 -10.90 -9.00 -24.14
N ALA A 799 -11.59 -7.86 -24.17
CA ALA A 799 -11.50 -6.95 -25.28
C ALA A 799 -10.43 -5.84 -25.09
N ALA A 800 -9.68 -5.84 -23.99
CA ALA A 800 -8.48 -5.02 -23.86
C ALA A 800 -7.59 -5.47 -22.67
N TRP A 801 -6.27 -5.21 -22.74
CA TRP A 801 -5.58 -4.58 -21.59
C TRP A 801 -4.61 -5.36 -20.69
N GLY A 802 -3.92 -6.40 -21.16
CA GLY A 802 -2.78 -6.95 -20.38
C GLY A 802 -1.57 -6.02 -20.43
N ALA A 803 -1.22 -5.56 -21.62
CA ALA A 803 0.03 -4.83 -21.87
C ALA A 803 -0.08 -3.30 -21.91
N VAL A 804 -1.22 -2.83 -22.40
CA VAL A 804 -1.46 -1.40 -22.56
C VAL A 804 -1.78 -0.78 -21.20
N ARG A 805 -2.16 -1.61 -20.22
CA ARG A 805 -2.20 -1.24 -18.79
C ARG A 805 -0.87 -0.71 -18.34
N ASP A 806 0.20 -1.45 -18.60
CA ASP A 806 1.53 -1.08 -18.14
C ASP A 806 2.02 0.19 -18.87
N ALA A 807 1.58 0.40 -20.12
CA ALA A 807 1.88 1.60 -20.90
C ALA A 807 1.02 2.84 -20.52
N LEU A 808 -0.23 2.67 -20.08
CA LEU A 808 -1.07 3.76 -19.55
C LEU A 808 -0.89 4.02 -18.05
N GLU A 809 -0.41 3.05 -17.28
CA GLU A 809 0.07 3.25 -15.91
C GLU A 809 1.23 4.24 -15.90
N ALA A 810 2.10 4.19 -16.91
CA ALA A 810 3.13 5.20 -17.15
C ALA A 810 2.56 6.60 -17.48
N ALA A 811 1.33 6.68 -18.00
CA ALA A 811 0.61 7.94 -18.25
C ALA A 811 -0.10 8.50 -16.99
N GLY A 812 -0.21 7.69 -15.93
CA GLY A 812 -0.75 8.09 -14.63
C GLY A 812 -1.80 7.09 -14.05
N PRO A 813 -1.68 6.67 -12.77
CA PRO A 813 -2.60 5.71 -12.14
C PRO A 813 -4.09 6.12 -12.18
N SER A 814 -4.36 7.43 -12.18
CA SER A 814 -5.73 7.96 -12.13
C SER A 814 -6.51 7.83 -13.44
N VAL A 815 -5.82 7.88 -14.60
CA VAL A 815 -6.46 7.77 -15.92
C VAL A 815 -6.78 6.31 -16.22
N LEU A 816 -5.85 5.42 -15.88
CA LEU A 816 -6.02 3.98 -15.97
C LEU A 816 -7.22 3.50 -15.15
N ALA A 817 -7.29 3.88 -13.87
CA ALA A 817 -8.40 3.50 -13.00
C ALA A 817 -9.74 4.04 -13.54
N ALA A 818 -9.79 5.28 -14.02
CA ALA A 818 -10.99 5.88 -14.57
C ALA A 818 -11.47 5.19 -15.86
N GLY A 819 -10.55 4.89 -16.79
CA GLY A 819 -10.87 4.20 -18.05
C GLY A 819 -11.27 2.74 -17.84
N TRP A 820 -10.55 2.04 -16.96
CA TRP A 820 -10.87 0.66 -16.55
C TRP A 820 -12.25 0.57 -15.93
N ASP A 821 -12.51 1.39 -14.93
CA ASP A 821 -13.80 1.40 -14.24
C ASP A 821 -14.94 1.83 -15.17
N ALA A 822 -14.68 2.74 -16.13
CA ALA A 822 -15.67 3.17 -17.11
C ALA A 822 -16.05 2.04 -18.08
N ALA A 823 -15.04 1.38 -18.65
CA ALA A 823 -15.24 0.23 -19.53
C ALA A 823 -15.95 -0.91 -18.80
N TYR A 824 -15.51 -1.21 -17.57
CA TYR A 824 -16.11 -2.21 -16.70
C TYR A 824 -17.57 -1.89 -16.40
N ALA A 825 -17.85 -0.69 -15.91
CA ALA A 825 -19.21 -0.27 -15.54
C ALA A 825 -20.15 -0.28 -16.76
N ALA A 826 -19.67 0.07 -17.95
CA ALA A 826 -20.49 0.12 -19.16
C ALA A 826 -20.76 -1.26 -19.74
N ALA A 827 -19.75 -2.13 -19.84
CA ALA A 827 -19.95 -3.51 -20.26
C ALA A 827 -20.88 -4.25 -19.28
N TYR A 828 -20.73 -3.98 -17.99
CA TYR A 828 -21.61 -4.51 -16.95
C TYR A 828 -23.04 -3.98 -17.05
N ALA A 829 -23.22 -2.68 -17.30
CA ALA A 829 -24.53 -2.08 -17.56
C ALA A 829 -25.18 -2.66 -18.84
N ALA A 830 -24.41 -2.85 -19.91
CA ALA A 830 -24.86 -3.44 -21.18
C ALA A 830 -25.35 -4.88 -21.00
N ALA A 831 -24.59 -5.71 -20.29
CA ALA A 831 -24.98 -7.08 -19.96
C ALA A 831 -26.30 -7.16 -19.18
N ARG A 832 -26.63 -6.12 -18.42
CA ARG A 832 -27.86 -6.03 -17.62
C ARG A 832 -29.04 -5.44 -18.39
N ALA A 833 -28.80 -4.43 -19.23
CA ALA A 833 -29.82 -3.77 -20.04
C ALA A 833 -30.41 -4.68 -21.12
N CYS A 834 -29.63 -5.64 -21.63
CA CYS A 834 -29.99 -6.45 -22.79
C CYS A 834 -30.27 -7.93 -22.47
N GLY A 835 -30.70 -8.27 -21.25
CA GLY A 835 -30.82 -9.65 -20.74
C GLY A 835 -31.05 -10.75 -21.81
N LYS A 836 -30.21 -11.79 -21.81
CA LYS A 836 -30.19 -12.93 -22.77
C LYS A 836 -30.13 -12.59 -24.28
N ALA A 837 -29.95 -11.33 -24.72
CA ALA A 837 -29.50 -11.06 -26.08
C ALA A 837 -27.99 -11.38 -26.21
N PRO A 838 -27.53 -11.95 -27.34
CA PRO A 838 -26.12 -12.34 -27.46
C PRO A 838 -25.26 -11.08 -27.56
N LEU A 839 -24.29 -10.92 -26.65
CA LEU A 839 -23.19 -9.94 -26.73
C LEU A 839 -22.30 -10.15 -27.98
N GLU A 840 -22.57 -11.23 -28.72
CA GLU A 840 -21.76 -11.77 -29.80
C GLU A 840 -21.55 -10.82 -30.98
N PRO A 841 -22.55 -10.07 -31.49
CA PRO A 841 -22.32 -9.14 -32.60
C PRO A 841 -21.37 -8.00 -32.21
N THR A 842 -21.52 -7.43 -31.02
CA THR A 842 -20.61 -6.41 -30.48
C THR A 842 -19.22 -6.99 -30.25
N ARG A 843 -19.14 -8.21 -29.69
CA ARG A 843 -17.87 -8.93 -29.51
C ARG A 843 -17.15 -9.12 -30.84
N GLN A 844 -17.82 -9.65 -31.86
CA GLN A 844 -17.26 -9.87 -33.20
C GLN A 844 -16.83 -8.56 -33.89
N ALA A 845 -17.61 -7.48 -33.72
CA ALA A 845 -17.24 -6.16 -34.21
C ALA A 845 -15.96 -5.64 -33.53
N LEU A 846 -15.83 -5.81 -32.21
CA LEU A 846 -14.63 -5.45 -31.46
C LEU A 846 -13.42 -6.33 -31.81
N GLN A 847 -13.61 -7.62 -32.12
CA GLN A 847 -12.53 -8.48 -32.63
C GLN A 847 -12.00 -8.00 -33.98
N ARG A 848 -12.89 -7.59 -34.89
CA ARG A 848 -12.50 -7.00 -36.18
C ARG A 848 -11.79 -5.66 -36.02
N SER A 849 -12.23 -4.81 -35.07
CA SER A 849 -11.56 -3.54 -34.82
C SER A 849 -10.20 -3.71 -34.12
N ALA A 850 -10.03 -4.74 -33.28
CA ALA A 850 -8.74 -5.13 -32.72
C ALA A 850 -7.76 -5.61 -33.78
N LEU A 851 -8.22 -6.39 -34.77
CA LEU A 851 -7.42 -6.75 -35.95
C LEU A 851 -6.94 -5.50 -36.70
N ALA A 852 -7.87 -4.60 -37.03
CA ALA A 852 -7.55 -3.35 -37.73
C ALA A 852 -6.57 -2.46 -36.93
N LEU A 853 -6.68 -2.44 -35.60
CA LEU A 853 -5.73 -1.76 -34.72
C LEU A 853 -4.32 -2.35 -34.86
N VAL A 854 -4.18 -3.68 -34.78
CA VAL A 854 -2.87 -4.34 -34.91
C VAL A 854 -2.27 -4.07 -36.28
N GLU A 855 -3.07 -4.11 -37.34
CA GLU A 855 -2.62 -3.75 -38.69
C GLU A 855 -2.13 -2.29 -38.77
N ARG A 856 -2.87 -1.34 -38.19
CA ARG A 856 -2.44 0.06 -38.08
C ARG A 856 -1.15 0.21 -37.27
N MET A 857 -0.94 -0.58 -36.21
CA MET A 857 0.29 -0.55 -35.43
C MET A 857 1.49 -1.12 -36.20
N ILE A 858 1.28 -2.16 -37.02
CA ILE A 858 2.29 -2.72 -37.93
C ILE A 858 2.66 -1.69 -39.02
N GLU A 859 1.66 -0.99 -39.55
CA GLU A 859 1.82 0.02 -40.61
C GLU A 859 2.30 1.38 -40.10
N ALA A 860 2.27 1.60 -38.79
CA ALA A 860 2.74 2.84 -38.17
C ALA A 860 4.19 3.14 -38.60
N ARG A 861 4.45 4.43 -38.85
CA ARG A 861 5.76 4.98 -39.20
C ARG A 861 6.08 6.12 -38.24
N GLU A 862 7.37 6.37 -38.05
CA GLU A 862 7.82 7.56 -37.32
C GLU A 862 7.39 8.81 -38.09
N ARG A 863 6.86 9.83 -37.39
CA ARG A 863 6.57 11.12 -38.00
C ARG A 863 7.88 11.84 -38.29
N ASP A 864 8.02 12.35 -39.50
CA ASP A 864 9.14 13.23 -39.85
C ASP A 864 9.00 14.54 -39.04
N PRO A 865 9.97 14.91 -38.20
CA PRO A 865 9.91 16.14 -37.41
C PRO A 865 9.86 17.42 -38.28
N ALA A 866 10.02 17.33 -39.60
CA ALA A 866 10.00 18.46 -40.54
C ALA A 866 8.63 18.76 -41.20
N ASP A 867 7.57 17.98 -41.00
CA ASP A 867 6.25 18.21 -41.63
C ASP A 867 5.11 18.37 -40.59
N PRO A 868 4.73 19.62 -40.23
CA PRO A 868 3.73 19.87 -39.19
C PRO A 868 2.28 19.88 -39.71
N GLY A 869 1.95 19.38 -40.91
CA GLY A 869 0.57 19.44 -41.36
C GLY A 869 0.20 18.56 -42.56
N ARG A 870 -0.30 17.36 -42.29
CA ARG A 870 -1.13 16.65 -43.27
C ARG A 870 -2.54 17.26 -43.25
N ARG A 871 -2.99 17.78 -44.39
CA ARG A 871 -4.32 18.39 -44.54
C ARG A 871 -5.45 17.36 -44.31
N PRO A 872 -6.65 17.79 -43.89
CA PRO A 872 -7.78 16.90 -43.55
C PRO A 872 -8.40 16.11 -44.73
N GLU A 873 -7.77 16.09 -45.90
CA GLU A 873 -8.36 15.58 -47.15
C GLU A 873 -7.87 14.16 -47.52
N ASP A 874 -6.89 13.60 -46.79
CA ASP A 874 -6.37 12.23 -46.99
C ASP A 874 -6.82 11.23 -45.91
N ALA A 875 -7.86 11.56 -45.12
CA ALA A 875 -8.42 10.62 -44.17
C ALA A 875 -9.05 9.44 -44.94
N LEU A 876 -8.57 8.22 -44.68
CA LEU A 876 -9.29 7.00 -45.06
C LEU A 876 -10.75 7.13 -44.58
N PRO A 877 -11.75 6.77 -45.40
CA PRO A 877 -13.14 6.98 -45.03
C PRO A 877 -13.44 6.27 -43.71
N ALA A 878 -14.10 6.99 -42.80
CA ALA A 878 -14.60 6.42 -41.56
C ALA A 878 -15.40 5.14 -41.87
N PRO A 879 -15.26 4.06 -41.09
CA PRO A 879 -16.07 2.87 -41.30
C PRO A 879 -17.55 3.27 -41.23
N THR A 880 -18.30 2.91 -42.27
CA THR A 880 -19.71 3.24 -42.43
C THR A 880 -20.50 2.88 -41.16
N PRO A 881 -21.36 3.76 -40.64
CA PRO A 881 -22.23 3.42 -39.51
C PRO A 881 -23.03 2.17 -39.86
N ILE A 882 -22.99 1.18 -38.96
CA ILE A 882 -23.83 -0.01 -39.07
C ILE A 882 -25.28 0.47 -39.01
N GLN A 883 -26.01 0.35 -40.13
CA GLN A 883 -27.43 0.68 -40.19
C GLN A 883 -28.21 -0.18 -39.18
N ASP A 884 -29.13 0.50 -38.48
CA ASP A 884 -30.10 -0.08 -37.57
C ASP A 884 -30.86 -1.24 -38.23
N GLY A 885 -30.72 -2.42 -37.64
CA GLY A 885 -31.42 -3.63 -38.05
C GLY A 885 -32.25 -4.20 -36.89
N ALA A 886 -33.56 -4.04 -37.04
CA ALA A 886 -34.65 -4.70 -36.31
C ALA A 886 -35.06 -4.12 -34.95
N GLU A 887 -36.09 -3.28 -35.04
CA GLU A 887 -37.08 -2.99 -34.01
C GLU A 887 -37.51 -4.24 -33.23
N CYS A 888 -37.53 -4.12 -31.90
CA CYS A 888 -38.49 -4.83 -31.06
C CYS A 888 -38.88 -3.87 -29.92
N ARG A 889 -40.04 -3.22 -30.07
CA ARG A 889 -40.90 -2.73 -28.98
C ARG A 889 -42.02 -3.75 -28.77
N PRO A 890 -42.72 -3.77 -27.63
CA PRO A 890 -42.43 -3.16 -26.33
C PRO A 890 -41.82 -4.16 -25.33
#